data_AF-A0AAW0PSZ2-F1
#
_entry.id   AF-A0AAW0PSZ2-F1
#
_cell.length_a   1.000
_cell.length_b   1.000
_cell.length_c   1.000
_cell.angle_alpha   90.00
_cell.angle_beta   90.00
_cell.angle_gamma   90.00
#
_symmetry.space_group_name_H-M   'P 1'
#
loop_
_entity.id
_entity.type
_entity.pdbx_description
1 polymer ?
#
loop_
_entity_poly.entity_id
_entity_poly.type
_entity_poly.pdbx_seq_one_letter_code
_entity_poly.pdbx_strand_id
1 'polypeptide(L)'
;MATLTLPSEWIKNWEKSGKHEFVQLCKELTEKTNHGSEIKDIQAALYALCSQVVQGNLKVDLVAIVLGEMMELRDDMSSILADVFSILDLETSALEEKNKRELYTQLAVACLMFVPEVILKERLDPETLESLGLIKQAHQFNQKIVKIKTKLFYKQQKFNLLREENEGYAKLITELGQDLSGNITSHIVLESIKSLIGCFNLDPNRVLDIILEVYESRSDQDEFFLSLIKSYMCEPLTLCHILGFKFKFYQEPNEETPKSLYHIAAALLNHNLIQLEDLYVHLMPVDAAILEEHKRDLSEAKQTARKLVMVVLPSEKMMIKTRTKTKMMTKMKSHLTTRSLAIALALCQLIHLTVEPLYRRAGVPKGARACMIQPLRNKRAPRPAESFEDLRRDTFSMLGYLGPHLLHDPILFAKVVRLGKGFMKEYQNDSKSDKDKLEILLSCFLSTADQVLLPSLSLMDCNACMSEELWGLFKMFPYQHRYRLYGQWKNETYLSHPLLVKVKAQTIERARYIMKRLTKENVKQSGRQIGKLSHSNPTIVFDYMLSQIQWYDNLIVPVVDSLKFLTSLNYDVLAYCIIEALANPEKEKMKHDDTTISSWLQSLASLCGAVFRKYPIELAGLLQYVTNQLKAGKSFDLLILKEVVQKMAGIEITDEMTSEQMEAMTGGEQLKAEGGYFGQIRNTKKSSQRLKDALLEHDLALPLCLLMAQQRNGVVFLEGGEKHLKLVGHLMISVMTH
;
A
#
# COMPACT_ATOMS: atom_id res chain seq x y z
N MET A 1 74.72 -8.13 -23.20
CA MET A 1 76.06 -8.06 -22.59
C MET A 1 77.05 -8.66 -23.57
N ALA A 2 78.15 -7.98 -23.90
CA ALA A 2 79.25 -8.63 -24.63
C ALA A 2 79.84 -9.67 -23.68
N THR A 3 79.66 -10.95 -23.98
CA THR A 3 80.01 -12.06 -23.09
C THR A 3 81.52 -12.13 -22.94
N LEU A 4 82.02 -11.76 -21.78
CA LEU A 4 83.36 -12.13 -21.35
C LEU A 4 83.36 -13.67 -21.19
N THR A 5 83.68 -14.37 -22.27
CA THR A 5 83.72 -15.84 -22.30
C THR A 5 85.02 -16.31 -21.69
N LEU A 6 84.92 -17.09 -20.60
CA LEU A 6 86.09 -17.72 -20.02
C LEU A 6 86.77 -18.62 -21.07
N PRO A 7 88.11 -18.55 -21.24
CA PRO A 7 88.83 -19.40 -22.17
C PRO A 7 88.54 -20.89 -21.91
N SER A 8 88.29 -21.65 -22.97
CA SER A 8 87.99 -23.09 -22.86
C SER A 8 89.15 -23.91 -22.26
N GLU A 9 90.38 -23.38 -22.34
CA GLU A 9 91.57 -23.92 -21.69
C GLU A 9 91.50 -23.84 -20.16
N TRP A 10 90.94 -22.74 -19.61
CA TRP A 10 90.79 -22.54 -18.17
C TRP A 10 89.78 -23.53 -17.59
N ILE A 11 88.73 -23.83 -18.34
CA ILE A 11 87.66 -24.77 -17.94
C ILE A 11 88.20 -26.21 -17.94
N LYS A 12 88.98 -26.61 -18.96
CA LYS A 12 89.57 -27.96 -19.05
C LYS A 12 90.67 -28.21 -18.00
N ASN A 13 91.41 -27.17 -17.59
CA ASN A 13 92.49 -27.24 -16.61
C ASN A 13 92.15 -26.50 -15.30
N TRP A 14 90.88 -26.49 -14.88
CA TRP A 14 90.40 -25.71 -13.74
C TRP A 14 91.18 -25.96 -12.44
N GLU A 15 91.48 -27.24 -12.14
CA GLU A 15 92.20 -27.64 -10.93
C GLU A 15 93.71 -27.33 -10.96
N LYS A 16 94.31 -27.15 -12.14
CA LYS A 16 95.78 -26.97 -12.29
C LYS A 16 96.21 -25.50 -12.45
N SER A 17 95.46 -24.70 -13.22
CA SER A 17 95.80 -23.27 -13.45
C SER A 17 94.56 -22.36 -13.51
N GLY A 18 93.41 -22.88 -13.98
CA GLY A 18 92.22 -22.06 -14.24
C GLY A 18 91.64 -21.34 -13.01
N LYS A 19 91.64 -21.98 -11.82
CA LYS A 19 91.22 -21.32 -10.57
C LYS A 19 92.08 -20.08 -10.25
N HIS A 20 93.40 -20.20 -10.36
CA HIS A 20 94.33 -19.12 -10.02
C HIS A 20 94.23 -17.98 -11.03
N GLU A 21 94.10 -18.30 -12.32
CA GLU A 21 93.94 -17.32 -13.40
C GLU A 21 92.61 -16.57 -13.28
N PHE A 22 91.52 -17.22 -12.88
CA PHE A 22 90.23 -16.58 -12.63
C PHE A 22 90.25 -15.65 -11.41
N VAL A 23 90.84 -16.08 -10.29
CA VAL A 23 90.99 -15.23 -9.09
C VAL A 23 91.88 -14.01 -9.39
N GLN A 24 92.93 -14.20 -10.19
CA GLN A 24 93.78 -13.09 -10.63
C GLN A 24 93.03 -12.12 -11.56
N LEU A 25 92.23 -12.62 -12.50
CA LEU A 25 91.36 -11.79 -13.34
C LEU A 25 90.38 -10.97 -12.49
N CYS A 26 89.77 -11.56 -11.47
CA CYS A 26 88.87 -10.84 -10.57
C CYS A 26 89.61 -9.82 -9.70
N LYS A 27 90.84 -10.09 -9.26
CA LYS A 27 91.70 -9.11 -8.57
C LYS A 27 92.07 -7.95 -9.50
N GLU A 28 92.48 -8.22 -10.74
CA GLU A 28 92.80 -7.18 -11.74
C GLU A 28 91.58 -6.31 -12.10
N LEU A 29 90.40 -6.91 -12.18
CA LEU A 29 89.14 -6.20 -12.40
C LEU A 29 88.70 -5.37 -11.19
N THR A 30 89.16 -5.72 -9.98
CA THR A 30 88.93 -4.97 -8.75
C THR A 30 89.94 -3.83 -8.56
N GLU A 31 91.17 -3.98 -9.07
CA GLU A 31 92.25 -2.99 -8.96
C GLU A 31 92.24 -1.89 -10.04
N LYS A 32 91.65 -2.14 -11.22
CA LYS A 32 91.54 -1.12 -12.29
C LYS A 32 90.51 -0.06 -11.93
N THR A 33 90.96 0.97 -11.21
CA THR A 33 90.17 2.15 -10.83
C THR A 33 89.73 2.96 -12.06
N ASN A 34 88.49 2.79 -12.51
CA ASN A 34 87.74 3.78 -13.30
C ASN A 34 86.22 3.49 -13.19
N HIS A 35 85.54 4.41 -12.52
CA HIS A 35 84.15 4.33 -12.08
C HIS A 35 83.13 3.86 -13.15
N GLY A 36 82.40 2.78 -12.84
CA GLY A 36 81.11 2.42 -13.44
C GLY A 36 81.09 1.20 -14.38
N SER A 37 82.20 0.87 -15.04
CA SER A 37 82.34 -0.37 -15.83
C SER A 37 82.76 -1.58 -14.99
N GLU A 38 83.42 -1.35 -13.84
CA GLU A 38 83.97 -2.36 -12.93
C GLU A 38 82.95 -3.42 -12.48
N ILE A 39 81.76 -2.99 -12.05
CA ILE A 39 80.72 -3.92 -11.55
C ILE A 39 80.18 -4.80 -12.68
N LYS A 40 80.03 -4.25 -13.90
CA LYS A 40 79.49 -5.02 -15.03
C LYS A 40 80.48 -6.07 -15.52
N ASP A 41 81.77 -5.75 -15.51
CA ASP A 41 82.82 -6.68 -15.94
C ASP A 41 83.02 -7.80 -14.90
N ILE A 42 82.93 -7.47 -13.60
CA ILE A 42 82.93 -8.47 -12.51
C ILE A 42 81.65 -9.31 -12.53
N GLN A 43 80.46 -8.70 -12.73
CA GLN A 43 79.19 -9.41 -12.90
C GLN A 43 79.25 -10.35 -14.10
N ALA A 44 79.82 -9.91 -15.24
CA ALA A 44 79.97 -10.73 -16.43
C ALA A 44 80.93 -11.91 -16.18
N ALA A 45 82.03 -11.70 -15.46
CA ALA A 45 82.97 -12.76 -15.10
C ALA A 45 82.35 -13.78 -14.14
N LEU A 46 81.66 -13.32 -13.09
CA LEU A 46 80.93 -14.15 -12.13
C LEU A 46 79.78 -14.92 -12.81
N TYR A 47 79.04 -14.25 -13.68
CA TYR A 47 77.97 -14.86 -14.47
C TYR A 47 78.53 -15.93 -15.42
N ALA A 48 79.63 -15.66 -16.12
CA ALA A 48 80.28 -16.64 -16.98
C ALA A 48 80.71 -17.88 -16.19
N LEU A 49 81.30 -17.70 -15.01
CA LEU A 49 81.69 -18.79 -14.13
C LEU A 49 80.47 -19.61 -13.65
N CYS A 50 79.45 -18.95 -13.13
CA CYS A 50 78.24 -19.60 -12.63
C CYS A 50 77.44 -20.28 -13.76
N SER A 51 77.40 -19.69 -14.96
CA SER A 51 76.77 -20.29 -16.14
C SER A 51 77.47 -21.58 -16.59
N GLN A 52 78.80 -21.67 -16.45
CA GLN A 52 79.54 -22.92 -16.72
C GLN A 52 79.23 -24.04 -15.72
N VAL A 53 78.92 -23.71 -14.47
CA VAL A 53 78.43 -24.68 -13.47
C VAL A 53 77.03 -25.17 -13.85
N VAL A 54 76.14 -24.26 -14.23
CA VAL A 54 74.77 -24.60 -14.66
C VAL A 54 74.77 -25.46 -15.93
N GLN A 55 75.75 -25.29 -16.83
CA GLN A 55 75.94 -26.13 -18.02
C GLN A 55 76.55 -27.51 -17.72
N GLY A 56 77.01 -27.78 -16.49
CA GLY A 56 77.60 -29.05 -16.07
C GLY A 56 79.08 -29.23 -16.39
N ASN A 57 79.77 -28.16 -16.83
CA ASN A 57 81.18 -28.22 -17.22
C ASN A 57 82.15 -28.13 -16.02
N LEU A 58 81.67 -27.65 -14.86
CA LEU A 58 82.44 -27.49 -13.62
C LEU A 58 81.67 -28.05 -12.42
N LYS A 59 82.39 -28.60 -11.43
CA LYS A 59 81.80 -29.11 -10.18
C LYS A 59 81.42 -27.96 -9.24
N VAL A 60 80.23 -28.06 -8.64
CA VAL A 60 79.64 -27.06 -7.74
C VAL A 60 80.55 -26.71 -6.55
N ASP A 61 81.10 -27.72 -5.87
CA ASP A 61 81.90 -27.53 -4.64
C ASP A 61 83.18 -26.72 -4.90
N LEU A 62 83.85 -26.94 -6.04
CA LEU A 62 85.09 -26.26 -6.39
C LEU A 62 84.83 -24.78 -6.70
N VAL A 63 83.70 -24.47 -7.33
CA VAL A 63 83.33 -23.10 -7.68
C VAL A 63 82.80 -22.34 -6.47
N ALA A 64 82.07 -23.00 -5.55
CA ALA A 64 81.62 -22.39 -4.30
C ALA A 64 82.80 -21.92 -3.41
N ILE A 65 83.90 -22.69 -3.35
CA ILE A 65 85.13 -22.28 -2.64
C ILE A 65 85.75 -21.04 -3.27
N VAL A 66 85.81 -20.97 -4.60
CA VAL A 66 86.33 -19.81 -5.34
C VAL A 66 85.46 -18.58 -5.10
N LEU A 67 84.14 -18.74 -5.16
CA LEU A 67 83.20 -17.67 -4.86
C LEU A 67 83.37 -17.17 -3.41
N GLY A 68 83.62 -18.07 -2.45
CA GLY A 68 83.95 -17.70 -1.07
C GLY A 68 85.24 -16.88 -0.95
N GLU A 69 86.31 -17.27 -1.64
CA GLU A 69 87.57 -16.50 -1.71
C GLU A 69 87.37 -15.11 -2.34
N MET A 70 86.38 -14.94 -3.23
CA MET A 70 86.06 -13.66 -3.86
C MET A 70 85.28 -12.70 -2.96
N MET A 71 84.60 -13.20 -1.92
CA MET A 71 83.87 -12.37 -0.97
C MET A 71 84.79 -11.50 -0.12
N GLU A 72 86.05 -11.92 0.06
CA GLU A 72 87.08 -11.17 0.80
C GLU A 72 87.66 -10.00 -0.01
N LEU A 73 87.38 -9.91 -1.31
CA LEU A 73 87.96 -8.89 -2.19
C LEU A 73 87.26 -7.53 -2.06
N ARG A 74 85.94 -7.50 -1.76
CA ARG A 74 85.15 -6.26 -1.70
C ARG A 74 83.83 -6.46 -0.95
N ASP A 75 83.43 -5.45 -0.17
CA ASP A 75 82.26 -5.52 0.73
C ASP A 75 80.89 -5.67 0.01
N ASP A 76 80.77 -5.23 -1.24
CA ASP A 76 79.53 -5.30 -2.04
C ASP A 76 79.40 -6.58 -2.88
N MET A 77 80.39 -7.49 -2.82
CA MET A 77 80.42 -8.73 -3.63
C MET A 77 79.24 -9.65 -3.34
N SER A 78 78.71 -9.66 -2.11
CA SER A 78 77.50 -10.40 -1.78
C SER A 78 76.26 -9.91 -2.54
N SER A 79 76.16 -8.60 -2.77
CA SER A 79 75.06 -8.00 -3.54
C SER A 79 75.24 -8.27 -5.04
N ILE A 80 76.48 -8.16 -5.53
CA ILE A 80 76.82 -8.41 -6.93
C ILE A 80 76.55 -9.87 -7.31
N LEU A 81 76.93 -10.81 -6.43
CA LEU A 81 76.67 -12.24 -6.63
C LEU A 81 75.17 -12.55 -6.56
N ALA A 82 74.41 -11.88 -5.68
CA ALA A 82 72.95 -12.04 -5.61
C ALA A 82 72.24 -11.54 -6.88
N ASP A 83 72.71 -10.45 -7.50
CA ASP A 83 72.18 -9.98 -8.79
C ASP A 83 72.50 -10.98 -9.92
N VAL A 84 73.70 -11.58 -9.94
CA VAL A 84 74.06 -12.65 -10.89
C VAL A 84 73.18 -13.89 -10.67
N PHE A 85 72.92 -14.27 -9.42
CA PHE A 85 71.99 -15.35 -9.10
C PHE A 85 70.56 -15.05 -9.50
N SER A 86 70.09 -13.80 -9.41
CA SER A 86 68.75 -13.40 -9.88
C SER A 86 68.61 -13.58 -11.40
N ILE A 87 69.63 -13.22 -12.18
CA ILE A 87 69.63 -13.42 -13.63
C ILE A 87 69.62 -14.92 -13.97
N LEU A 88 70.47 -15.72 -13.31
CA LEU A 88 70.50 -17.17 -13.50
C LEU A 88 69.23 -17.86 -13.01
N ASP A 89 68.57 -17.31 -11.98
CA ASP A 89 67.27 -17.80 -11.49
C ASP A 89 66.22 -17.70 -12.58
N LEU A 90 66.14 -16.52 -13.23
CA LEU A 90 65.23 -16.24 -14.33
C LEU A 90 65.53 -17.11 -15.56
N GLU A 91 66.80 -17.23 -15.94
CA GLU A 91 67.19 -18.02 -17.11
C GLU A 91 66.94 -19.52 -16.92
N THR A 92 67.32 -20.07 -15.76
CA THR A 92 67.10 -21.50 -15.49
C THR A 92 65.62 -21.83 -15.28
N SER A 93 64.82 -20.88 -14.77
CA SER A 93 63.37 -21.04 -14.68
C SER A 93 62.70 -20.98 -16.06
N ALA A 94 63.18 -20.12 -16.98
CA ALA A 94 62.62 -19.98 -18.33
C ALA A 94 62.96 -21.15 -19.28
N LEU A 95 64.09 -21.83 -19.07
CA LEU A 95 64.56 -22.92 -19.94
C LEU A 95 63.90 -24.28 -19.65
N GLU A 96 63.18 -24.45 -18.54
CA GLU A 96 62.48 -25.68 -18.10
C GLU A 96 63.34 -26.97 -18.03
N GLU A 97 64.68 -26.87 -18.13
CA GLU A 97 65.59 -28.00 -18.02
C GLU A 97 65.90 -28.36 -16.55
N LYS A 98 65.30 -29.45 -16.04
CA LYS A 98 65.44 -29.89 -14.64
C LYS A 98 66.89 -30.05 -14.16
N ASN A 99 67.77 -30.64 -14.98
CA ASN A 99 69.16 -30.88 -14.60
C ASN A 99 69.94 -29.58 -14.37
N LYS A 100 69.73 -28.56 -15.21
CA LYS A 100 70.37 -27.24 -15.07
C LYS A 100 69.83 -26.49 -13.86
N ARG A 101 68.53 -26.63 -13.59
CA ARG A 101 67.87 -26.05 -12.41
C ARG A 101 68.38 -26.66 -11.11
N GLU A 102 68.58 -27.98 -11.06
CA GLU A 102 69.15 -28.67 -9.90
C GLU A 102 70.61 -28.28 -9.63
N LEU A 103 71.42 -28.10 -10.68
CA LEU A 103 72.80 -27.62 -10.54
C LEU A 103 72.86 -26.16 -10.05
N TYR A 104 71.94 -25.31 -10.51
CA TYR A 104 71.79 -23.94 -10.03
C TYR A 104 71.37 -23.90 -8.54
N THR A 105 70.36 -24.68 -8.14
CA THR A 105 69.92 -24.72 -6.74
C THR A 105 71.01 -25.27 -5.82
N GLN A 106 71.77 -26.28 -6.24
CA GLN A 106 72.93 -26.78 -5.50
C GLN A 106 74.02 -25.70 -5.33
N LEU A 107 74.31 -24.93 -6.39
CA LEU A 107 75.27 -23.82 -6.33
C LEU A 107 74.79 -22.71 -5.38
N ALA A 108 73.52 -22.33 -5.47
CA ALA A 108 72.93 -21.32 -4.61
C ALA A 108 72.90 -21.77 -3.12
N VAL A 109 72.62 -23.05 -2.84
CA VAL A 109 72.71 -23.64 -1.49
C VAL A 109 74.14 -23.57 -0.95
N ALA A 110 75.14 -23.94 -1.76
CA ALA A 110 76.54 -23.88 -1.35
C ALA A 110 77.02 -22.44 -1.02
N CYS A 111 76.38 -21.44 -1.64
CA CYS A 111 76.71 -20.02 -1.44
C CYS A 111 75.94 -19.33 -0.29
N LEU A 112 74.99 -20.01 0.36
CA LEU A 112 74.26 -19.47 1.52
C LEU A 112 75.16 -19.13 2.71
N MET A 113 76.35 -19.73 2.79
CA MET A 113 77.30 -19.48 3.89
C MET A 113 77.89 -18.06 3.87
N PHE A 114 77.91 -17.41 2.70
CA PHE A 114 78.56 -16.11 2.51
C PHE A 114 77.65 -15.03 1.92
N VAL A 115 76.47 -15.38 1.37
CA VAL A 115 75.47 -14.39 0.94
C VAL A 115 74.36 -14.26 2.01
N PRO A 116 74.11 -13.06 2.56
CA PRO A 116 73.06 -12.86 3.55
C PRO A 116 71.66 -13.25 3.03
N GLU A 117 70.91 -13.99 3.85
CA GLU A 117 69.55 -14.44 3.55
C GLU A 117 68.59 -13.29 3.20
N VAL A 118 68.79 -12.11 3.78
CA VAL A 118 67.96 -10.91 3.54
C VAL A 118 68.02 -10.46 2.08
N ILE A 119 69.21 -10.49 1.47
CA ILE A 119 69.44 -10.03 0.09
C ILE A 119 68.83 -11.03 -0.90
N LEU A 120 68.99 -12.33 -0.63
CA LEU A 120 68.40 -13.39 -1.46
C LEU A 120 66.87 -13.35 -1.44
N LYS A 121 66.25 -13.10 -0.27
CA LYS A 121 64.79 -12.94 -0.14
C LYS A 121 64.24 -11.73 -0.89
N GLU A 122 65.05 -10.70 -1.12
CA GLU A 122 64.65 -9.51 -1.89
C GLU A 122 64.70 -9.75 -3.41
N ARG A 123 65.64 -10.59 -3.89
CA ARG A 123 66.05 -10.67 -5.31
C ARG A 123 65.66 -11.96 -6.04
N LEU A 124 65.48 -13.06 -5.32
CA LEU A 124 65.14 -14.37 -5.91
C LEU A 124 63.63 -14.62 -5.96
N ASP A 125 63.21 -15.49 -6.86
CA ASP A 125 61.81 -15.86 -6.99
C ASP A 125 61.33 -16.72 -5.80
N PRO A 126 60.05 -16.58 -5.36
CA PRO A 126 59.52 -17.32 -4.21
C PRO A 126 59.64 -18.85 -4.30
N GLU A 127 59.56 -19.41 -5.51
CA GLU A 127 59.70 -20.86 -5.75
C GLU A 127 61.15 -21.33 -5.55
N THR A 128 62.12 -20.50 -5.94
CA THR A 128 63.54 -20.71 -5.70
C THR A 128 63.85 -20.62 -4.20
N LEU A 129 63.26 -19.65 -3.51
CA LEU A 129 63.44 -19.49 -2.07
C LEU A 129 62.88 -20.68 -1.25
N GLU A 130 61.86 -21.37 -1.76
CA GLU A 130 61.36 -22.62 -1.19
C GLU A 130 62.33 -23.79 -1.43
N SER A 131 62.88 -23.92 -2.65
CA SER A 131 63.86 -24.98 -2.96
C SER A 131 65.19 -24.82 -2.22
N LEU A 132 65.58 -23.58 -1.90
CA LEU A 132 66.74 -23.25 -1.05
C LEU A 132 66.49 -23.43 0.45
N GLY A 133 65.24 -23.71 0.88
CA GLY A 133 64.88 -23.87 2.28
C GLY A 133 64.82 -22.56 3.10
N LEU A 134 64.95 -21.40 2.45
CA LEU A 134 64.87 -20.08 3.10
C LEU A 134 63.42 -19.70 3.46
N ILE A 135 62.45 -20.33 2.82
CA ILE A 135 61.02 -20.14 3.03
C ILE A 135 60.32 -21.50 3.09
N LYS A 136 59.36 -21.66 4.02
CA LYS A 136 58.63 -22.93 4.21
C LYS A 136 57.62 -23.26 3.10
N GLN A 137 57.04 -22.24 2.45
CA GLN A 137 56.02 -22.41 1.40
C GLN A 137 55.94 -21.15 0.52
N ALA A 138 56.26 -21.26 -0.78
CA ALA A 138 56.29 -20.15 -1.72
C ALA A 138 54.91 -19.49 -1.89
N HIS A 139 53.85 -20.29 -1.94
CA HIS A 139 52.49 -19.80 -2.15
C HIS A 139 52.04 -18.83 -1.04
N GLN A 140 52.29 -19.16 0.23
CA GLN A 140 51.93 -18.29 1.36
C GLN A 140 52.76 -17.00 1.39
N PHE A 141 54.03 -17.09 1.02
CA PHE A 141 54.91 -15.93 0.95
C PHE A 141 54.48 -14.96 -0.15
N ASN A 142 54.12 -15.47 -1.34
CA ASN A 142 53.61 -14.66 -2.43
C ASN A 142 52.26 -13.99 -2.05
N GLN A 143 51.34 -14.72 -1.40
CA GLN A 143 50.12 -14.12 -0.86
C GLN A 143 50.40 -12.96 0.12
N LYS A 144 51.42 -13.08 0.97
CA LYS A 144 51.84 -12.01 1.89
C LYS A 144 52.43 -10.82 1.14
N ILE A 145 53.29 -11.05 0.16
CA ILE A 145 53.85 -9.99 -0.70
C ILE A 145 52.72 -9.21 -1.39
N VAL A 146 51.77 -9.92 -2.00
CA VAL A 146 50.61 -9.29 -2.66
C VAL A 146 49.81 -8.47 -1.65
N LYS A 147 49.46 -9.01 -0.48
CA LYS A 147 48.73 -8.26 0.56
C LYS A 147 49.46 -7.00 1.02
N ILE A 148 50.78 -7.06 1.20
CA ILE A 148 51.60 -5.91 1.62
C ILE A 148 51.66 -4.87 0.51
N LYS A 149 51.99 -5.26 -0.73
CA LYS A 149 51.98 -4.36 -1.89
C LYS A 149 50.62 -3.71 -2.05
N THR A 150 49.54 -4.48 -1.92
CA THR A 150 48.19 -3.93 -2.03
C THR A 150 47.88 -2.91 -0.92
N LYS A 151 48.27 -3.20 0.32
CA LYS A 151 48.11 -2.27 1.44
C LYS A 151 48.93 -0.99 1.26
N LEU A 152 50.13 -1.09 0.69
CA LEU A 152 51.05 0.03 0.55
C LEU A 152 50.64 0.95 -0.61
N PHE A 153 50.25 0.38 -1.76
CA PHE A 153 49.97 1.14 -2.97
C PHE A 153 48.49 1.46 -3.21
N TYR A 154 47.55 0.62 -2.75
CA TYR A 154 46.12 0.78 -3.10
C TYR A 154 45.24 1.17 -1.91
N LYS A 155 45.72 1.11 -0.66
CA LYS A 155 44.93 1.55 0.49
C LYS A 155 44.99 3.07 0.62
N GLN A 156 43.89 3.74 0.29
CA GLN A 156 43.75 5.17 0.60
C GLN A 156 43.77 5.38 2.13
N GLN A 157 44.51 6.38 2.59
CA GLN A 157 44.46 6.85 3.98
C GLN A 157 43.22 7.72 4.14
N LYS A 158 42.08 7.09 4.43
CA LYS A 158 40.84 7.76 4.82
C LYS A 158 40.37 7.20 6.15
N PHE A 159 40.01 8.08 7.06
CA PHE A 159 39.57 7.70 8.39
C PHE A 159 38.05 7.74 8.44
N ASN A 160 37.44 6.60 8.74
CA ASN A 160 35.98 6.42 8.73
C ASN A 160 35.42 6.28 10.15
N LEU A 161 36.27 5.90 11.11
CA LEU A 161 35.86 5.69 12.50
C LEU A 161 36.24 6.90 13.34
N LEU A 162 35.34 7.31 14.25
CA LEU A 162 35.57 8.47 15.12
C LEU A 162 36.89 8.37 15.90
N ARG A 163 37.24 7.16 16.37
CA ARG A 163 38.47 6.90 17.14
C ARG A 163 39.77 7.05 16.34
N GLU A 164 39.69 7.00 15.01
CA GLU A 164 40.88 7.12 14.15
C GLU A 164 41.34 8.57 14.10
N GLU A 165 40.41 9.53 14.00
CA GLU A 165 40.70 10.97 13.92
C GLU A 165 39.76 11.79 14.83
N ASN A 166 40.00 11.73 16.13
CA ASN A 166 39.13 12.37 17.13
C ASN A 166 39.03 13.90 16.94
N GLU A 167 40.14 14.56 16.61
CA GLU A 167 40.18 16.03 16.45
C GLU A 167 39.38 16.49 15.23
N GLY A 168 39.54 15.83 14.09
CA GLY A 168 38.84 16.18 12.86
C GLY A 168 37.32 16.06 13.01
N TYR A 169 36.85 14.95 13.59
CA TYR A 169 35.41 14.77 13.85
C TYR A 169 34.87 15.69 14.95
N ALA A 170 35.65 15.99 16.00
CA ALA A 170 35.24 16.95 17.02
C ALA A 170 35.04 18.36 16.42
N LYS A 171 36.01 18.82 15.60
CA LYS A 171 35.92 20.11 14.89
C LYS A 171 34.72 20.17 13.95
N LEU A 172 34.43 19.08 13.24
CA LEU A 172 33.25 18.98 12.38
C LEU A 172 31.95 19.14 13.16
N ILE A 173 31.80 18.43 14.28
CA ILE A 173 30.59 18.50 15.11
C ILE A 173 30.42 19.90 15.70
N THR A 174 31.49 20.54 16.17
CA THR A 174 31.43 21.92 16.69
C THR A 174 31.06 22.94 15.61
N GLU A 175 31.56 22.76 14.39
CA GLU A 175 31.24 23.64 13.25
C GLU A 175 29.76 23.51 12.84
N LEU A 176 29.21 22.29 12.84
CA LEU A 176 27.79 22.06 12.57
C LEU A 176 26.87 22.46 13.75
N GLY A 177 27.42 22.48 14.97
CA GLY A 177 26.73 22.83 16.21
C GLY A 177 26.68 24.33 16.52
N GLN A 178 27.34 25.19 15.73
CA GLN A 178 27.34 26.63 15.96
C GLN A 178 25.94 27.26 15.83
N ASP A 179 25.75 28.46 16.37
CA ASP A 179 24.49 29.19 16.16
C ASP A 179 24.43 29.68 14.71
N LEU A 180 23.38 29.29 14.00
CA LEU A 180 23.22 29.49 12.55
C LEU A 180 22.38 30.75 12.25
N SER A 181 22.29 31.67 13.23
CA SER A 181 21.50 32.89 13.11
C SER A 181 22.21 33.97 12.25
N GLY A 182 21.52 34.46 11.21
CA GLY A 182 21.75 35.75 10.56
C GLY A 182 22.90 35.86 9.55
N ASN A 183 24.10 35.35 9.84
CA ASN A 183 25.31 35.66 9.05
C ASN A 183 26.04 34.46 8.44
N ILE A 184 25.73 33.23 8.87
CA ILE A 184 26.42 32.03 8.39
C ILE A 184 25.62 31.40 7.25
N THR A 185 26.20 31.39 6.05
CA THR A 185 25.59 30.75 4.88
C THR A 185 26.03 29.30 4.76
N SER A 186 25.19 28.45 4.15
CA SER A 186 25.51 27.05 3.86
C SER A 186 26.83 26.88 3.08
N HIS A 187 27.21 27.88 2.30
CA HIS A 187 28.45 27.90 1.52
C HIS A 187 29.72 28.03 2.40
N ILE A 188 29.69 28.91 3.41
CA ILE A 188 30.85 29.12 4.31
C ILE A 188 31.12 27.85 5.13
N VAL A 189 30.06 27.23 5.63
CA VAL A 189 30.16 25.96 6.37
C VAL A 189 30.64 24.84 5.45
N LEU A 190 30.20 24.81 4.18
CA LEU A 190 30.68 23.84 3.20
C LEU A 190 32.18 23.96 2.92
N GLU A 191 32.71 25.18 2.79
CA GLU A 191 34.14 25.41 2.63
C GLU A 191 34.93 24.94 3.85
N SER A 192 34.42 25.23 5.05
CA SER A 192 35.01 24.74 6.30
C SER A 192 35.01 23.22 6.38
N ILE A 193 33.91 22.55 6.02
CA ILE A 193 33.83 21.08 5.96
C ILE A 193 34.83 20.51 4.95
N LYS A 194 34.96 21.11 3.76
CA LYS A 194 35.95 20.69 2.75
C LYS A 194 37.38 20.83 3.27
N SER A 195 37.67 21.91 4.01
CA SER A 195 38.97 22.11 4.64
C SER A 195 39.27 21.03 5.69
N LEU A 196 38.29 20.69 6.54
CA LEU A 196 38.43 19.64 7.55
C LEU A 196 38.65 18.25 6.93
N ILE A 197 37.90 17.93 5.86
CA ILE A 197 38.09 16.68 5.10
C ILE A 197 39.51 16.61 4.53
N GLY A 198 40.00 17.71 3.95
CA GLY A 198 41.35 17.77 3.36
C GLY A 198 42.47 17.73 4.40
N CYS A 199 42.32 18.39 5.55
CA CYS A 199 43.34 18.45 6.59
C CYS A 199 43.46 17.15 7.38
N PHE A 200 42.34 16.51 7.70
CA PHE A 200 42.30 15.33 8.57
C PHE A 200 42.00 14.03 7.83
N ASN A 201 41.95 14.04 6.49
CA ASN A 201 41.64 12.87 5.65
C ASN A 201 40.36 12.12 6.08
N LEU A 202 39.33 12.87 6.48
CA LEU A 202 38.05 12.30 6.93
C LEU A 202 37.32 11.62 5.78
N ASP A 203 36.64 10.49 6.05
CA ASP A 203 35.77 9.83 5.08
C ASP A 203 34.53 10.70 4.79
N PRO A 204 34.31 11.15 3.54
CA PRO A 204 33.14 11.96 3.18
C PRO A 204 31.79 11.30 3.49
N ASN A 205 31.71 9.97 3.44
CA ASN A 205 30.46 9.26 3.76
C ASN A 205 30.13 9.37 5.25
N ARG A 206 31.15 9.30 6.12
CA ARG A 206 30.97 9.48 7.56
C ARG A 206 30.67 10.93 7.93
N VAL A 207 31.29 11.89 7.22
CA VAL A 207 30.97 13.31 7.38
C VAL A 207 29.50 13.57 7.02
N LEU A 208 28.99 12.99 5.93
CA LEU A 208 27.58 13.08 5.55
C LEU A 208 26.66 12.49 6.64
N ASP A 209 27.02 11.34 7.19
CA ASP A 209 26.28 10.69 8.26
C ASP A 209 26.15 11.60 9.49
N ILE A 210 27.23 12.27 9.89
CA ILE A 210 27.24 13.25 10.98
C ILE A 210 26.40 14.49 10.64
N ILE A 211 26.47 14.99 9.40
CA ILE A 211 25.61 16.10 8.94
C ILE A 211 24.12 15.73 9.10
N LEU A 212 23.74 14.49 8.73
CA LEU A 212 22.36 14.01 8.89
C LEU A 212 21.97 13.86 10.36
N GLU A 213 22.86 13.41 11.24
CA GLU A 213 22.60 13.32 12.68
C GLU A 213 22.42 14.70 13.32
N VAL A 214 23.25 15.68 12.94
CA VAL A 214 23.06 17.06 13.42
C VAL A 214 21.75 17.64 12.88
N TYR A 215 21.42 17.38 11.62
CA TYR A 215 20.12 17.77 11.07
C TYR A 215 18.95 17.12 11.82
N GLU A 216 19.10 15.86 12.24
CA GLU A 216 18.11 15.15 13.06
C GLU A 216 17.85 15.86 14.39
N SER A 217 18.91 16.34 15.02
CA SER A 217 18.82 17.10 16.28
C SER A 217 18.29 18.52 16.11
N ARG A 218 18.28 19.07 14.88
CA ARG A 218 17.93 20.47 14.56
C ARG A 218 16.91 20.56 13.42
N SER A 219 15.76 19.90 13.59
CA SER A 219 14.67 19.85 12.60
C SER A 219 14.02 21.21 12.27
N ASP A 220 14.31 22.27 13.03
CA ASP A 220 13.72 23.60 12.80
C ASP A 220 14.41 24.37 11.65
N GLN A 221 15.58 23.91 11.19
CA GLN A 221 16.44 24.61 10.23
C GLN A 221 16.55 23.88 8.87
N ASP A 222 15.43 23.35 8.38
CA ASP A 222 15.34 22.59 7.12
C ASP A 222 16.02 23.31 5.94
N GLU A 223 15.75 24.60 5.72
CA GLU A 223 16.28 25.32 4.55
C GLU A 223 17.81 25.37 4.52
N PHE A 224 18.46 25.50 5.67
CA PHE A 224 19.92 25.55 5.78
C PHE A 224 20.55 24.20 5.45
N PHE A 225 20.12 23.13 6.15
CA PHE A 225 20.70 21.79 5.98
C PHE A 225 20.40 21.20 4.60
N LEU A 226 19.20 21.45 4.05
CA LEU A 226 18.86 21.02 2.69
C LEU A 226 19.73 21.73 1.64
N SER A 227 20.03 23.02 1.83
CA SER A 227 20.98 23.73 0.97
C SER A 227 22.40 23.16 1.10
N LEU A 228 22.84 22.86 2.33
CA LEU A 228 24.17 22.31 2.59
C LEU A 228 24.35 20.93 1.95
N ILE A 229 23.41 20.01 2.16
CA ILE A 229 23.45 18.64 1.61
C ILE A 229 23.44 18.69 0.08
N LYS A 230 22.60 19.55 -0.52
CA LYS A 230 22.52 19.73 -1.98
C LYS A 230 23.84 20.19 -2.58
N SER A 231 24.61 21.02 -1.87
CA SER A 231 25.90 21.53 -2.32
C SER A 231 27.08 20.60 -1.97
N TYR A 232 26.92 19.73 -0.96
CA TYR A 232 27.95 18.81 -0.50
C TYR A 232 28.02 17.52 -1.34
N MET A 233 26.87 16.96 -1.74
CA MET A 233 26.81 15.64 -2.39
C MET A 233 26.14 15.67 -3.76
N CYS A 234 26.81 15.06 -4.73
CA CYS A 234 26.34 14.92 -6.11
C CYS A 234 25.75 13.54 -6.44
N GLU A 235 25.91 12.53 -5.57
CA GLU A 235 25.43 11.16 -5.81
C GLU A 235 24.24 10.80 -4.89
N PRO A 236 23.01 10.69 -5.41
CA PRO A 236 21.82 10.40 -4.60
C PRO A 236 21.84 9.03 -3.91
N LEU A 237 22.52 8.03 -4.48
CA LEU A 237 22.52 6.65 -3.98
C LEU A 237 23.24 6.50 -2.63
N THR A 238 24.32 7.26 -2.40
CA THR A 238 25.06 7.20 -1.12
C THR A 238 24.19 7.68 0.04
N LEU A 239 23.43 8.75 -0.18
CA LEU A 239 22.46 9.29 0.77
C LEU A 239 21.34 8.26 1.08
N CYS A 240 20.86 7.55 0.05
CA CYS A 240 19.88 6.48 0.22
C CYS A 240 20.43 5.31 1.04
N HIS A 241 21.66 4.88 0.78
CA HIS A 241 22.29 3.78 1.52
C HIS A 241 22.51 4.14 3.00
N ILE A 242 22.93 5.37 3.31
CA ILE A 242 23.12 5.83 4.70
C ILE A 242 21.78 5.87 5.44
N LEU A 243 20.74 6.47 4.85
CA LEU A 243 19.41 6.46 5.47
C LEU A 243 18.85 5.04 5.59
N GLY A 244 19.02 4.21 4.57
CA GLY A 244 18.63 2.80 4.60
C GLY A 244 19.33 2.03 5.72
N PHE A 245 20.60 2.32 5.99
CA PHE A 245 21.34 1.77 7.12
C PHE A 245 20.78 2.25 8.47
N LYS A 246 20.49 3.55 8.61
CA LYS A 246 19.83 4.09 9.81
C LYS A 246 18.45 3.48 10.04
N PHE A 247 17.64 3.31 9.00
CA PHE A 247 16.35 2.64 9.11
C PHE A 247 16.48 1.16 9.50
N LYS A 248 17.49 0.45 8.99
CA LYS A 248 17.76 -0.94 9.38
C LYS A 248 18.20 -1.09 10.84
N PHE A 249 18.92 -0.11 11.38
CA PHE A 249 19.31 -0.10 12.79
C PHE A 249 18.06 -0.14 13.69
N TYR A 250 17.11 0.75 13.46
CA TYR A 250 15.85 0.81 14.21
C TYR A 250 14.79 -0.23 13.80
N GLN A 251 15.16 -1.24 12.99
CA GLN A 251 14.28 -2.38 12.66
C GLN A 251 14.50 -3.56 13.63
N GLU A 252 15.42 -3.46 14.58
CA GLU A 252 15.64 -4.48 15.61
C GLU A 252 14.46 -4.56 16.60
N PRO A 253 14.13 -5.75 17.15
CA PRO A 253 12.83 -6.05 17.76
C PRO A 253 12.44 -5.28 19.03
N ASN A 254 13.16 -4.25 19.46
CA ASN A 254 12.87 -3.44 20.66
C ASN A 254 13.06 -1.93 20.47
N GLU A 255 13.34 -1.45 19.25
CA GLU A 255 13.57 -0.03 18.99
C GLU A 255 12.47 0.56 18.11
N GLU A 256 11.95 1.71 18.51
CA GLU A 256 11.04 2.50 17.67
C GLU A 256 11.84 3.51 16.85
N THR A 257 11.50 3.61 15.57
CA THR A 257 12.09 4.62 14.67
C THR A 257 11.73 6.03 15.13
N PRO A 258 12.72 6.91 15.35
CA PRO A 258 12.47 8.30 15.76
C PRO A 258 11.65 9.10 14.75
N LYS A 259 10.76 9.97 15.24
CA LYS A 259 9.97 10.89 14.38
C LYS A 259 10.85 11.86 13.58
N SER A 260 11.99 12.23 14.15
CA SER A 260 13.01 13.08 13.54
C SER A 260 13.59 12.47 12.27
N LEU A 261 13.89 11.16 12.28
CA LEU A 261 14.37 10.43 11.11
C LEU A 261 13.31 10.40 9.98
N TYR A 262 12.03 10.23 10.33
CA TYR A 262 10.93 10.32 9.36
C TYR A 262 10.79 11.72 8.76
N HIS A 263 10.95 12.78 9.56
CA HIS A 263 10.94 14.17 9.10
C HIS A 263 12.05 14.44 8.09
N ILE A 264 13.29 14.02 8.40
CA ILE A 264 14.43 14.17 7.48
C ILE A 264 14.20 13.43 6.16
N ALA A 265 13.80 12.15 6.22
CA ALA A 265 13.53 11.37 5.03
C ALA A 265 12.44 12.04 4.16
N ALA A 266 11.37 12.55 4.79
CA ALA A 266 10.32 13.29 4.09
C ALA A 266 10.84 14.61 3.47
N ALA A 267 11.68 15.36 4.18
CA ALA A 267 12.28 16.60 3.68
C ALA A 267 13.21 16.36 2.48
N LEU A 268 14.06 15.34 2.55
CA LEU A 268 14.99 14.96 1.47
C LEU A 268 14.25 14.46 0.23
N LEU A 269 13.21 13.63 0.41
CA LEU A 269 12.31 13.21 -0.68
C LEU A 269 11.59 14.41 -1.29
N ASN A 270 11.10 15.34 -0.47
CA ASN A 270 10.37 16.52 -0.93
C ASN A 270 11.24 17.43 -1.84
N HIS A 271 12.51 17.59 -1.53
CA HIS A 271 13.46 18.41 -2.29
C HIS A 271 14.15 17.70 -3.47
N ASN A 272 13.76 16.45 -3.78
CA ASN A 272 14.37 15.62 -4.85
C ASN A 272 15.85 15.30 -4.65
N LEU A 273 16.30 15.23 -3.40
CA LEU A 273 17.65 14.74 -3.10
C LEU A 273 17.72 13.21 -3.13
N ILE A 274 16.56 12.55 -2.97
CA ILE A 274 16.39 11.10 -2.95
C ILE A 274 15.15 10.72 -3.77
N GLN A 275 15.20 9.57 -4.44
CA GLN A 275 14.02 8.96 -5.04
C GLN A 275 13.38 7.95 -4.07
N LEU A 276 12.04 7.92 -4.05
CA LEU A 276 11.31 6.99 -3.18
C LEU A 276 11.61 5.52 -3.52
N GLU A 277 11.82 5.21 -4.80
CA GLU A 277 12.11 3.86 -5.28
C GLU A 277 13.38 3.28 -4.64
N ASP A 278 14.43 4.10 -4.51
CA ASP A 278 15.71 3.71 -3.91
C ASP A 278 15.58 3.50 -2.40
N LEU A 279 14.87 4.41 -1.71
CA LEU A 279 14.66 4.29 -0.26
C LEU A 279 13.75 3.10 0.08
N TYR A 280 12.73 2.83 -0.74
CA TYR A 280 11.72 1.80 -0.48
C TYR A 280 12.32 0.40 -0.36
N VAL A 281 13.38 0.10 -1.11
CA VAL A 281 14.09 -1.20 -1.06
C VAL A 281 14.71 -1.48 0.32
N HIS A 282 15.02 -0.43 1.08
CA HIS A 282 15.62 -0.54 2.42
C HIS A 282 14.60 -0.57 3.56
N LEU A 283 13.32 -0.32 3.26
CA LEU A 283 12.26 -0.28 4.26
C LEU A 283 11.65 -1.67 4.49
N MET A 284 11.20 -1.89 5.73
CA MET A 284 10.46 -3.08 6.15
C MET A 284 9.08 -2.65 6.66
N PRO A 285 8.06 -3.54 6.58
CA PRO A 285 8.10 -4.89 6.02
C PRO A 285 8.05 -4.93 4.48
N VAL A 286 8.61 -6.00 3.88
CA VAL A 286 8.56 -6.23 2.42
C VAL A 286 7.11 -6.42 1.94
N ASP A 287 6.79 -5.96 0.73
CA ASP A 287 5.49 -6.14 0.04
C ASP A 287 4.86 -7.53 0.21
N ALA A 288 5.68 -8.59 0.14
CA ALA A 288 5.21 -9.97 0.28
C ALA A 288 4.66 -10.25 1.69
N ALA A 289 5.34 -9.78 2.73
CA ALA A 289 4.90 -9.94 4.12
C ALA A 289 3.61 -9.17 4.40
N ILE A 290 3.54 -7.94 3.88
CA ILE A 290 2.36 -7.07 3.94
C ILE A 290 1.12 -7.76 3.33
N LEU A 291 1.28 -8.38 2.15
CA LEU A 291 0.20 -9.10 1.48
C LEU A 291 -0.22 -10.37 2.22
N GLU A 292 0.72 -11.11 2.79
CA GLU A 292 0.43 -12.31 3.58
C GLU A 292 -0.30 -11.98 4.89
N GLU A 293 0.07 -10.90 5.58
CA GLU A 293 -0.65 -10.40 6.75
C GLU A 293 -2.11 -10.06 6.38
N HIS A 294 -2.32 -9.33 5.29
CA HIS A 294 -3.68 -9.00 4.85
C HIS A 294 -4.51 -10.23 4.48
N LYS A 295 -3.92 -11.23 3.81
CA LYS A 295 -4.61 -12.49 3.52
C LYS A 295 -4.98 -13.23 4.81
N ARG A 296 -4.07 -13.26 5.79
CA ARG A 296 -4.31 -13.86 7.11
C ARG A 296 -5.50 -13.19 7.79
N ASP A 297 -5.51 -11.86 7.85
CA ASP A 297 -6.59 -11.08 8.45
C ASP A 297 -7.93 -11.27 7.76
N LEU A 298 -7.95 -11.30 6.42
CA LEU A 298 -9.16 -11.59 5.66
C LEU A 298 -9.66 -13.00 5.97
N SER A 299 -8.76 -13.99 6.08
CA SER A 299 -9.12 -15.36 6.45
C SER A 299 -9.67 -15.46 7.86
N GLU A 300 -9.08 -14.75 8.82
CA GLU A 300 -9.53 -14.70 10.22
C GLU A 300 -10.87 -13.98 10.35
N ALA A 301 -11.07 -12.86 9.64
CA ALA A 301 -12.34 -12.15 9.56
C ALA A 301 -13.45 -13.05 9.01
N LYS A 302 -13.17 -13.80 7.94
CA LYS A 302 -14.10 -14.78 7.37
C LYS A 302 -14.37 -15.94 8.33
N GLN A 303 -13.37 -16.44 9.04
CA GLN A 303 -13.55 -17.49 10.06
C GLN A 303 -14.39 -16.99 11.24
N THR A 304 -14.12 -15.79 11.72
CA THR A 304 -14.90 -15.14 12.79
C THR A 304 -16.35 -14.96 12.36
N ALA A 305 -16.57 -14.45 11.13
CA ALA A 305 -17.89 -14.34 10.57
C ALA A 305 -18.61 -15.69 10.48
N ARG A 306 -17.90 -16.74 10.03
CA ARG A 306 -18.44 -18.11 10.03
C ARG A 306 -18.82 -18.58 11.42
N LYS A 307 -17.96 -18.41 12.44
CA LYS A 307 -18.25 -18.82 13.83
C LYS A 307 -19.49 -18.12 14.39
N LEU A 308 -19.65 -16.82 14.16
CA LEU A 308 -20.81 -16.04 14.61
C LEU A 308 -22.10 -16.44 13.87
N VAL A 309 -21.98 -16.85 12.59
CA VAL A 309 -23.13 -17.27 11.77
C VAL A 309 -23.50 -18.74 11.98
N MET A 310 -22.54 -19.65 12.26
CA MET A 310 -22.66 -21.12 12.37
C MET A 310 -23.61 -21.63 13.47
N VAL A 311 -24.27 -20.74 14.22
CA VAL A 311 -25.38 -21.10 15.11
C VAL A 311 -26.68 -21.40 14.31
N VAL A 312 -26.62 -21.55 12.98
CA VAL A 312 -27.70 -22.11 12.13
C VAL A 312 -27.12 -23.00 11.03
N LEU A 313 -27.86 -24.08 10.71
CA LEU A 313 -27.64 -25.13 9.70
C LEU A 313 -27.09 -24.64 8.33
N PRO A 314 -26.34 -25.50 7.61
CA PRO A 314 -25.64 -25.12 6.39
C PRO A 314 -26.60 -25.05 5.20
N SER A 315 -26.77 -23.86 4.62
CA SER A 315 -27.11 -23.71 3.21
C SER A 315 -26.28 -22.58 2.60
N GLU A 316 -25.95 -22.78 1.33
CA GLU A 316 -25.35 -21.85 0.37
C GLU A 316 -23.85 -21.57 0.46
N LYS A 317 -23.12 -22.38 -0.31
CA LYS A 317 -21.82 -22.01 -0.90
C LYS A 317 -22.05 -21.00 -2.03
N MET A 318 -21.79 -19.71 -1.78
CA MET A 318 -21.64 -18.73 -2.86
C MET A 318 -20.28 -18.92 -3.56
N MET A 319 -20.31 -19.44 -4.78
CA MET A 319 -19.18 -19.53 -5.70
C MET A 319 -19.02 -18.18 -6.41
N ILE A 320 -18.06 -17.35 -6.00
CA ILE A 320 -17.74 -16.08 -6.69
C ILE A 320 -16.71 -16.37 -7.79
N LYS A 321 -17.16 -16.27 -9.03
CA LYS A 321 -16.38 -16.51 -10.26
C LYS A 321 -15.34 -15.40 -10.45
N THR A 322 -14.12 -15.82 -10.75
CA THR A 322 -12.93 -15.00 -11.00
C THR A 322 -13.00 -14.24 -12.31
N ARG A 323 -13.13 -12.91 -12.29
CA ARG A 323 -12.78 -12.05 -13.45
C ARG A 323 -12.30 -10.63 -13.13
N THR A 324 -12.06 -10.30 -11.85
CA THR A 324 -11.70 -8.94 -11.38
C THR A 324 -10.34 -8.86 -10.65
N LYS A 325 -9.44 -9.83 -10.83
CA LYS A 325 -8.18 -9.91 -10.04
C LYS A 325 -7.19 -8.76 -10.28
N THR A 326 -7.13 -8.20 -11.49
CA THR A 326 -6.08 -7.22 -11.86
C THR A 326 -6.35 -5.79 -11.41
N LYS A 327 -7.61 -5.31 -11.41
CA LYS A 327 -7.97 -3.99 -10.84
C LYS A 327 -8.12 -4.02 -9.31
N MET A 328 -8.47 -5.17 -8.73
CA MET A 328 -8.56 -5.32 -7.28
C MET A 328 -7.19 -5.29 -6.61
N MET A 329 -6.13 -5.86 -7.19
CA MET A 329 -4.81 -5.90 -6.54
C MET A 329 -4.20 -4.50 -6.27
N THR A 330 -4.36 -3.54 -7.18
CA THR A 330 -3.87 -2.15 -6.96
C THR A 330 -4.72 -1.39 -5.95
N LYS A 331 -6.06 -1.55 -5.97
CA LYS A 331 -6.97 -1.01 -4.95
C LYS A 331 -6.78 -1.65 -3.57
N MET A 332 -6.47 -2.94 -3.55
CA MET A 332 -6.28 -3.74 -2.33
C MET A 332 -4.96 -3.38 -1.65
N LYS A 333 -3.89 -3.12 -2.42
CA LYS A 333 -2.64 -2.54 -1.91
C LYS A 333 -2.83 -1.13 -1.32
N SER A 334 -3.68 -0.28 -1.91
CA SER A 334 -3.87 1.10 -1.41
C SER A 334 -4.61 1.21 -0.08
N HIS A 335 -5.49 0.26 0.25
CA HIS A 335 -6.23 0.27 1.52
C HIS A 335 -5.46 -0.35 2.70
N LEU A 336 -4.31 -1.00 2.44
CA LEU A 336 -3.45 -1.48 3.54
C LEU A 336 -2.74 -0.32 4.24
N THR A 337 -2.34 0.71 3.48
CA THR A 337 -1.61 1.86 4.03
C THR A 337 -2.49 2.68 4.98
N THR A 338 -3.80 2.74 4.74
CA THR A 338 -4.76 3.48 5.58
C THR A 338 -5.30 2.69 6.76
N ARG A 339 -4.82 1.45 6.96
CA ARG A 339 -5.11 0.64 8.16
C ARG A 339 -4.53 1.27 9.43
N SER A 340 -3.38 1.92 9.34
CA SER A 340 -2.82 2.66 10.47
C SER A 340 -3.62 3.92 10.73
N LEU A 341 -4.12 4.07 11.96
CA LEU A 341 -4.89 5.24 12.40
C LEU A 341 -4.11 6.54 12.14
N ALA A 342 -2.80 6.56 12.36
CA ALA A 342 -1.97 7.75 12.17
C ALA A 342 -1.94 8.19 10.70
N ILE A 343 -1.84 7.25 9.76
CA ILE A 343 -1.81 7.54 8.31
C ILE A 343 -3.19 8.03 7.85
N ALA A 344 -4.27 7.38 8.30
CA ALA A 344 -5.63 7.82 8.00
C ALA A 344 -5.87 9.25 8.50
N LEU A 345 -5.47 9.57 9.74
CA LEU A 345 -5.61 10.92 10.29
C LEU A 345 -4.76 11.96 9.56
N ALA A 346 -3.51 11.62 9.20
CA ALA A 346 -2.65 12.52 8.43
C ALA A 346 -3.25 12.81 7.04
N LEU A 347 -3.81 11.79 6.38
CA LEU A 347 -4.51 11.97 5.10
C LEU A 347 -5.80 12.79 5.27
N CYS A 348 -6.57 12.57 6.34
CA CYS A 348 -7.74 13.40 6.66
C CYS A 348 -7.36 14.86 6.89
N GLN A 349 -6.26 15.14 7.59
CA GLN A 349 -5.74 16.50 7.79
C GLN A 349 -5.33 17.14 6.46
N LEU A 350 -4.68 16.39 5.56
CA LEU A 350 -4.33 16.86 4.23
C LEU A 350 -5.59 17.20 3.41
N ILE A 351 -6.61 16.34 3.42
CA ILE A 351 -7.87 16.60 2.72
C ILE A 351 -8.60 17.80 3.35
N HIS A 352 -8.55 17.95 4.68
CA HIS A 352 -9.11 19.12 5.34
C HIS A 352 -8.51 20.42 4.80
N LEU A 353 -7.20 20.46 4.60
CA LEU A 353 -6.49 21.62 4.04
C LEU A 353 -6.89 21.91 2.59
N THR A 354 -7.03 20.88 1.76
CA THR A 354 -7.38 21.08 0.35
C THR A 354 -8.83 21.51 0.16
N VAL A 355 -9.74 21.03 1.01
CA VAL A 355 -11.18 21.23 0.87
C VAL A 355 -11.69 22.50 1.58
N GLU A 356 -10.91 23.06 2.50
CA GLU A 356 -11.31 24.19 3.34
C GLU A 356 -11.81 25.43 2.57
N PRO A 357 -11.16 25.92 1.48
CA PRO A 357 -11.63 27.11 0.77
C PRO A 357 -13.00 26.91 0.13
N LEU A 358 -13.21 25.78 -0.55
CA LEU A 358 -14.49 25.43 -1.15
C LEU A 358 -15.57 25.18 -0.09
N TYR A 359 -15.21 24.54 1.02
CA TYR A 359 -16.13 24.32 2.14
C TYR A 359 -16.65 25.63 2.71
N ARG A 360 -15.80 26.65 2.84
CA ARG A 360 -16.21 27.99 3.29
C ARG A 360 -17.22 28.65 2.35
N ARG A 361 -17.06 28.46 1.04
CA ARG A 361 -17.97 29.02 0.03
C ARG A 361 -19.32 28.31 0.01
N ALA A 362 -19.35 26.98 -0.04
CA ALA A 362 -20.55 26.22 -0.38
C ALA A 362 -21.12 25.35 0.76
N GLY A 363 -20.32 25.02 1.78
CA GLY A 363 -20.64 24.01 2.78
C GLY A 363 -20.86 24.53 4.21
N VAL A 364 -20.47 25.77 4.53
CA VAL A 364 -20.60 26.33 5.89
C VAL A 364 -22.04 26.78 6.16
N PRO A 365 -22.66 26.34 7.29
CA PRO A 365 -23.96 26.86 7.72
C PRO A 365 -23.90 28.37 7.98
N LYS A 366 -24.93 29.11 7.57
CA LYS A 366 -25.02 30.56 7.78
C LYS A 366 -24.81 30.89 9.28
N GLY A 367 -23.74 31.63 9.61
CA GLY A 367 -23.44 32.10 10.98
C GLY A 367 -22.31 31.39 11.73
N ALA A 368 -21.66 30.35 11.18
CA ALA A 368 -20.53 29.69 11.84
C ALA A 368 -19.21 30.48 11.67
N ARG A 369 -18.44 30.64 12.76
CA ARG A 369 -17.09 31.24 12.73
C ARG A 369 -16.08 30.21 12.22
N ALA A 370 -15.28 30.57 11.22
CA ALA A 370 -14.28 29.68 10.63
C ALA A 370 -13.01 29.64 11.48
N CYS A 371 -12.44 28.44 11.63
CA CYS A 371 -11.07 28.26 12.12
C CYS A 371 -10.11 28.44 10.93
N MET A 372 -9.12 29.32 11.06
CA MET A 372 -8.09 29.48 10.03
C MET A 372 -7.12 28.30 10.09
N ILE A 373 -7.17 27.42 9.10
CA ILE A 373 -6.13 26.42 8.87
C ILE A 373 -5.12 27.03 7.89
N GLN A 374 -3.84 27.09 8.26
CA GLN A 374 -2.81 27.65 7.40
C GLN A 374 -2.49 26.69 6.24
N PRO A 375 -2.35 27.20 5.00
CA PRO A 375 -1.99 26.36 3.86
C PRO A 375 -0.55 25.85 4.02
N LEU A 376 -0.30 24.63 3.55
CA LEU A 376 1.05 24.06 3.53
C LEU A 376 1.92 24.88 2.56
N ARG A 377 3.05 25.40 3.04
CA ARG A 377 4.00 26.24 2.27
C ARG A 377 4.86 25.45 1.27
N ASN A 378 4.50 24.20 0.97
CA ASN A 378 5.34 23.27 0.24
C ASN A 378 5.01 23.27 -1.27
N LYS A 379 6.02 23.31 -2.15
CA LYS A 379 5.86 23.32 -3.62
C LYS A 379 5.17 22.06 -4.18
N ARG A 380 5.20 20.95 -3.42
CA ARG A 380 4.54 19.67 -3.74
C ARG A 380 3.19 19.47 -3.04
N ALA A 381 2.75 20.42 -2.23
CA ALA A 381 1.44 20.31 -1.59
C ALA A 381 0.32 20.38 -2.65
N PRO A 382 -0.73 19.55 -2.52
CA PRO A 382 -1.89 19.65 -3.39
C PRO A 382 -2.51 21.05 -3.27
N ARG A 383 -2.84 21.67 -4.41
CA ARG A 383 -3.39 23.02 -4.41
C ARG A 383 -4.78 23.00 -3.75
N PRO A 384 -5.11 23.97 -2.89
CA PRO A 384 -6.44 24.07 -2.32
C PRO A 384 -7.51 24.18 -3.43
N ALA A 385 -8.64 23.50 -3.24
CA ALA A 385 -9.75 23.54 -4.19
C ALA A 385 -10.58 24.81 -3.99
N GLU A 386 -10.69 25.62 -5.04
CA GLU A 386 -11.53 26.83 -5.06
C GLU A 386 -12.84 26.61 -5.84
N SER A 387 -12.82 25.65 -6.77
CA SER A 387 -13.97 25.20 -7.56
C SER A 387 -14.30 23.73 -7.33
N PHE A 388 -15.50 23.30 -7.73
CA PHE A 388 -15.88 21.87 -7.70
C PHE A 388 -15.08 21.03 -8.71
N GLU A 389 -14.55 21.63 -9.78
CA GLU A 389 -13.68 20.93 -10.73
C GLU A 389 -12.32 20.60 -10.12
N ASP A 390 -11.78 21.47 -9.26
CA ASP A 390 -10.50 21.22 -8.58
C ASP A 390 -10.56 20.01 -7.63
N LEU A 391 -11.74 19.70 -7.08
CA LEU A 391 -11.94 18.48 -6.27
C LEU A 391 -11.61 17.22 -7.05
N ARG A 392 -11.83 17.22 -8.37
CA ARG A 392 -11.60 16.07 -9.23
C ARG A 392 -10.13 15.72 -9.40
N ARG A 393 -9.25 16.73 -9.37
CA ARG A 393 -7.82 16.51 -9.62
C ARG A 393 -7.19 15.65 -8.52
N ASP A 394 -7.33 16.10 -7.27
CA ASP A 394 -6.59 15.54 -6.14
C ASP A 394 -7.53 14.94 -5.07
N THR A 395 -8.65 15.61 -4.76
CA THR A 395 -9.46 15.28 -3.57
C THR A 395 -10.21 13.96 -3.70
N PHE A 396 -10.89 13.70 -4.83
CA PHE A 396 -11.59 12.42 -5.02
C PHE A 396 -10.63 11.23 -5.06
N SER A 397 -9.43 11.40 -5.60
CA SER A 397 -8.38 10.38 -5.59
C SER A 397 -7.91 10.09 -4.16
N MET A 398 -7.63 11.14 -3.37
CA MET A 398 -7.26 11.00 -1.95
C MET A 398 -8.36 10.34 -1.12
N LEU A 399 -9.63 10.71 -1.33
CA LEU A 399 -10.78 10.06 -0.68
C LEU A 399 -10.89 8.58 -1.10
N GLY A 400 -10.67 8.28 -2.38
CA GLY A 400 -10.65 6.91 -2.89
C GLY A 400 -9.56 6.05 -2.25
N TYR A 401 -8.37 6.61 -2.00
CA TYR A 401 -7.29 5.93 -1.28
C TYR A 401 -7.60 5.75 0.22
N LEU A 402 -8.22 6.75 0.85
CA LEU A 402 -8.69 6.66 2.24
C LEU A 402 -9.69 5.50 2.43
N GLY A 403 -10.63 5.34 1.50
CA GLY A 403 -11.62 4.28 1.53
C GLY A 403 -12.51 4.35 2.79
N PRO A 404 -12.76 3.24 3.50
CA PRO A 404 -13.69 3.20 4.64
C PRO A 404 -13.14 3.82 5.93
N HIS A 405 -11.87 4.27 5.94
CA HIS A 405 -11.19 4.79 7.13
C HIS A 405 -11.55 6.24 7.48
N LEU A 406 -12.49 6.86 6.75
CA LEU A 406 -13.05 8.16 7.09
C LEU A 406 -13.84 8.14 8.41
N LEU A 407 -14.08 6.96 8.99
CA LEU A 407 -14.72 6.77 10.30
C LEU A 407 -14.03 7.56 11.44
N HIS A 408 -12.71 7.72 11.35
CA HIS A 408 -11.91 8.36 12.40
C HIS A 408 -12.08 9.88 12.44
N ASP A 409 -12.59 10.48 11.35
CA ASP A 409 -12.83 11.91 11.25
C ASP A 409 -14.26 12.22 10.77
N PRO A 410 -15.24 12.24 11.70
CA PRO A 410 -16.63 12.62 11.39
C PRO A 410 -16.77 14.04 10.83
N ILE A 411 -15.81 14.93 11.13
CA ILE A 411 -15.85 16.32 10.67
C ILE A 411 -15.61 16.34 9.17
N LEU A 412 -14.58 15.62 8.69
CA LEU A 412 -14.33 15.51 7.26
C LEU A 412 -15.50 14.85 6.53
N PHE A 413 -16.09 13.80 7.09
CA PHE A 413 -17.31 13.19 6.55
C PHE A 413 -18.43 14.22 6.33
N ALA A 414 -18.73 15.03 7.36
CA ALA A 414 -19.76 16.05 7.27
C ALA A 414 -19.40 17.15 6.26
N LYS A 415 -18.12 17.54 6.15
CA LYS A 415 -17.65 18.51 5.14
C LYS A 415 -17.89 17.99 3.72
N VAL A 416 -17.51 16.75 3.43
CA VAL A 416 -17.69 16.13 2.10
C VAL A 416 -19.17 16.03 1.74
N VAL A 417 -20.02 15.59 2.68
CA VAL A 417 -21.47 15.51 2.47
C VAL A 417 -22.08 16.88 2.19
N ARG A 418 -21.69 17.92 2.95
CA ARG A 418 -22.18 19.29 2.75
C ARG A 418 -21.70 19.90 1.44
N LEU A 419 -20.50 19.58 0.99
CA LEU A 419 -20.03 19.97 -0.33
C LEU A 419 -20.82 19.30 -1.44
N GLY A 420 -21.13 18.01 -1.30
CA GLY A 420 -22.06 17.33 -2.21
C GLY A 420 -23.42 18.02 -2.26
N LYS A 421 -23.96 18.46 -1.10
CA LYS A 421 -25.22 19.23 -1.05
C LYS A 421 -25.09 20.58 -1.75
N GLY A 422 -23.97 21.28 -1.56
CA GLY A 422 -23.67 22.54 -2.24
C GLY A 422 -23.63 22.35 -3.76
N PHE A 423 -22.89 21.34 -4.22
CA PHE A 423 -22.80 20.95 -5.63
C PHE A 423 -24.18 20.62 -6.22
N MET A 424 -24.99 19.82 -5.53
CA MET A 424 -26.31 19.44 -6.04
C MET A 424 -27.29 20.62 -6.17
N LYS A 425 -27.13 21.68 -5.36
CA LYS A 425 -27.91 22.92 -5.53
C LYS A 425 -27.49 23.69 -6.77
N GLU A 426 -26.19 23.73 -7.07
CA GLU A 426 -25.68 24.34 -8.30
C GLU A 426 -26.10 23.52 -9.53
N TYR A 427 -26.03 22.19 -9.44
CA TYR A 427 -26.46 21.26 -10.49
C TYR A 427 -27.92 21.44 -10.90
N GLN A 428 -28.82 21.70 -9.94
CA GLN A 428 -30.25 21.90 -10.21
C GLN A 428 -30.56 23.27 -10.82
N ASN A 429 -29.71 24.27 -10.60
CA ASN A 429 -29.94 25.64 -11.09
C ASN A 429 -29.38 25.88 -12.50
N ASP A 430 -28.37 25.12 -12.92
CA ASP A 430 -27.63 25.40 -14.16
C ASP A 430 -28.25 24.71 -15.39
N SER A 431 -28.66 25.49 -16.39
CA SER A 431 -29.72 25.05 -17.31
C SER A 431 -29.29 24.72 -18.73
N LYS A 432 -28.03 24.88 -19.19
CA LYS A 432 -27.66 24.37 -20.55
C LYS A 432 -26.18 24.17 -20.95
N SER A 433 -25.15 24.90 -20.47
CA SER A 433 -23.83 24.86 -21.14
C SER A 433 -22.78 23.86 -20.61
N ASP A 434 -22.86 23.40 -19.35
CA ASP A 434 -21.83 22.54 -18.74
C ASP A 434 -22.37 21.18 -18.22
N LYS A 435 -23.46 20.67 -18.80
CA LYS A 435 -24.09 19.41 -18.35
C LYS A 435 -23.13 18.22 -18.34
N ASP A 436 -22.32 18.05 -19.38
CA ASP A 436 -21.40 16.90 -19.49
C ASP A 436 -20.33 16.92 -18.37
N LYS A 437 -19.79 18.09 -18.03
CA LYS A 437 -18.82 18.24 -16.95
C LYS A 437 -19.47 17.98 -15.59
N LEU A 438 -20.67 18.50 -15.40
CA LEU A 438 -21.46 18.31 -14.19
C LEU A 438 -21.87 16.84 -14.00
N GLU A 439 -22.18 16.10 -15.06
CA GLU A 439 -22.46 14.66 -15.00
C GLU A 439 -21.21 13.84 -14.60
N ILE A 440 -20.03 14.24 -15.08
CA ILE A 440 -18.77 13.61 -14.64
C ILE A 440 -18.54 13.85 -13.14
N LEU A 441 -18.76 15.09 -12.66
CA LEU A 441 -18.63 15.40 -11.24
C LEU A 441 -19.67 14.65 -10.38
N LEU A 442 -20.92 14.55 -10.85
CA LEU A 442 -21.95 13.73 -10.22
C LEU A 442 -21.50 12.28 -10.12
N SER A 443 -20.92 11.73 -11.19
CA SER A 443 -20.37 10.36 -11.20
C SER A 443 -19.23 10.19 -10.19
N CYS A 444 -18.37 11.19 -10.01
CA CYS A 444 -17.33 11.19 -8.98
C CYS A 444 -17.91 11.24 -7.56
N PHE A 445 -18.95 12.04 -7.31
CA PHE A 445 -19.65 12.08 -6.02
C PHE A 445 -20.37 10.76 -5.73
N LEU A 446 -20.99 10.12 -6.72
CA LEU A 446 -21.58 8.79 -6.59
C LEU A 446 -20.52 7.74 -6.26
N SER A 447 -19.37 7.76 -6.95
CA SER A 447 -18.23 6.88 -6.64
C SER A 447 -17.67 7.12 -5.23
N THR A 448 -17.66 8.37 -4.76
CA THR A 448 -17.22 8.72 -3.40
C THR A 448 -18.23 8.23 -2.37
N ALA A 449 -19.53 8.33 -2.66
CA ALA A 449 -20.58 7.81 -1.80
C ALA A 449 -20.45 6.28 -1.64
N ASP A 450 -20.21 5.57 -2.73
CA ASP A 450 -20.06 4.10 -2.76
C ASP A 450 -18.77 3.62 -2.08
N GLN A 451 -17.61 4.23 -2.39
CA GLN A 451 -16.31 3.73 -1.93
C GLN A 451 -15.89 4.23 -0.54
N VAL A 452 -16.45 5.36 -0.09
CA VAL A 452 -15.99 6.07 1.10
C VAL A 452 -17.13 6.27 2.09
N LEU A 453 -18.19 6.99 1.71
CA LEU A 453 -19.22 7.42 2.68
C LEU A 453 -20.04 6.25 3.25
N LEU A 454 -20.58 5.38 2.39
CA LEU A 454 -21.39 4.24 2.84
C LEU A 454 -20.58 3.22 3.64
N PRO A 455 -19.37 2.79 3.19
CA PRO A 455 -18.49 1.94 3.99
C PRO A 455 -18.09 2.54 5.33
N SER A 456 -17.80 3.86 5.37
CA SER A 456 -17.45 4.54 6.62
C SER A 456 -18.63 4.60 7.58
N LEU A 457 -19.84 4.87 7.08
CA LEU A 457 -21.07 4.83 7.89
C LEU A 457 -21.30 3.45 8.52
N SER A 458 -21.05 2.37 7.76
CA SER A 458 -21.15 1.00 8.27
C SER A 458 -20.17 0.69 9.41
N LEU A 459 -18.99 1.31 9.42
CA LEU A 459 -17.99 1.14 10.48
C LEU A 459 -18.17 2.07 11.67
N MET A 460 -18.91 3.17 11.51
CA MET A 460 -19.17 4.11 12.60
C MET A 460 -20.10 3.51 13.65
N ASP A 461 -19.78 3.74 14.92
CA ASP A 461 -20.62 3.33 16.03
C ASP A 461 -21.87 4.21 16.13
N CYS A 462 -23.03 3.66 15.75
CA CYS A 462 -24.38 4.15 16.10
C CYS A 462 -24.59 5.67 15.93
N ASN A 463 -24.30 6.21 14.74
CA ASN A 463 -24.41 7.65 14.47
C ASN A 463 -25.67 8.03 13.67
N ALA A 464 -26.80 8.20 14.37
CA ALA A 464 -28.06 8.64 13.77
C ALA A 464 -27.92 9.98 13.03
N CYS A 465 -27.19 10.94 13.61
CA CYS A 465 -26.95 12.27 13.04
C CYS A 465 -26.20 12.21 11.69
N MET A 466 -25.21 11.34 11.57
CA MET A 466 -24.42 11.20 10.35
C MET A 466 -25.26 10.57 9.22
N SER A 467 -26.16 9.64 9.57
CA SER A 467 -27.11 9.08 8.60
C SER A 467 -28.11 10.12 8.06
N GLU A 468 -28.55 11.07 8.90
CA GLU A 468 -29.42 12.18 8.47
C GLU A 468 -28.66 13.22 7.63
N GLU A 469 -27.41 13.50 7.97
CA GLU A 469 -26.56 14.35 7.13
C GLU A 469 -26.39 13.74 5.75
N LEU A 470 -26.10 12.44 5.66
CA LEU A 470 -25.99 11.69 4.40
C LEU A 470 -27.32 11.69 3.62
N TRP A 471 -28.45 11.47 4.30
CA TRP A 471 -29.77 11.57 3.68
C TRP A 471 -30.01 12.93 3.02
N GLY A 472 -29.57 14.01 3.67
CA GLY A 472 -29.71 15.34 3.10
C GLY A 472 -29.03 15.51 1.75
N LEU A 473 -28.00 14.71 1.45
CA LEU A 473 -27.36 14.63 0.12
C LEU A 473 -28.15 13.67 -0.78
N PHE A 474 -28.47 12.46 -0.30
CA PHE A 474 -29.10 11.41 -1.10
C PHE A 474 -30.49 11.80 -1.61
N LYS A 475 -31.28 12.52 -0.82
CA LYS A 475 -32.60 13.01 -1.23
C LYS A 475 -32.57 13.92 -2.46
N MET A 476 -31.40 14.51 -2.79
CA MET A 476 -31.23 15.34 -3.98
C MET A 476 -30.90 14.51 -5.23
N PHE A 477 -30.51 13.24 -5.05
CA PHE A 477 -30.26 12.33 -6.16
C PHE A 477 -31.58 11.69 -6.64
N PRO A 478 -31.72 11.46 -7.96
CA PRO A 478 -32.80 10.64 -8.49
C PRO A 478 -32.82 9.26 -7.83
N TYR A 479 -34.02 8.72 -7.56
CA TYR A 479 -34.18 7.46 -6.83
C TYR A 479 -33.42 6.28 -7.48
N GLN A 480 -33.27 6.29 -8.81
CA GLN A 480 -32.52 5.26 -9.55
C GLN A 480 -31.05 5.17 -9.11
N HIS A 481 -30.41 6.31 -8.88
CA HIS A 481 -29.02 6.34 -8.40
C HIS A 481 -28.93 5.91 -6.94
N ARG A 482 -29.88 6.36 -6.09
CA ARG A 482 -29.97 5.93 -4.68
C ARG A 482 -30.08 4.40 -4.56
N TYR A 483 -30.98 3.79 -5.33
CA TYR A 483 -31.23 2.34 -5.23
C TYR A 483 -30.06 1.52 -5.79
N ARG A 484 -29.36 2.04 -6.81
CA ARG A 484 -28.09 1.44 -7.27
C ARG A 484 -27.04 1.47 -6.16
N LEU A 485 -26.87 2.60 -5.46
CA LEU A 485 -25.96 2.72 -4.32
C LEU A 485 -26.34 1.74 -3.20
N TYR A 486 -27.63 1.60 -2.87
CA TYR A 486 -28.05 0.64 -1.84
C TYR A 486 -27.78 -0.82 -2.24
N GLY A 487 -27.92 -1.16 -3.52
CA GLY A 487 -27.56 -2.49 -4.03
C GLY A 487 -26.07 -2.78 -3.95
N GLN A 488 -25.22 -1.81 -4.31
CA GLN A 488 -23.78 -1.92 -4.12
C GLN A 488 -23.39 -2.00 -2.64
N TRP A 489 -24.10 -1.25 -1.78
CA TRP A 489 -23.90 -1.29 -0.35
C TRP A 489 -24.23 -2.66 0.26
N LYS A 490 -25.28 -3.33 -0.21
CA LYS A 490 -25.62 -4.66 0.31
C LYS A 490 -24.66 -5.75 -0.19
N ASN A 491 -24.34 -5.73 -1.49
CA ASN A 491 -23.74 -6.88 -2.18
C ASN A 491 -22.22 -6.78 -2.37
N GLU A 492 -21.66 -5.59 -2.54
CA GLU A 492 -20.25 -5.41 -2.92
C GLU A 492 -19.39 -4.88 -1.77
N THR A 493 -19.82 -3.80 -1.12
CA THR A 493 -19.00 -3.11 -0.09
C THR A 493 -18.64 -3.97 1.12
N TYR A 494 -19.52 -4.83 1.63
CA TYR A 494 -19.17 -5.69 2.78
C TYR A 494 -18.12 -6.77 2.44
N LEU A 495 -17.91 -7.09 1.15
CA LEU A 495 -16.94 -8.10 0.72
C LEU A 495 -15.54 -7.51 0.50
N SER A 496 -15.40 -6.18 0.42
CA SER A 496 -14.14 -5.53 0.04
C SER A 496 -13.14 -5.42 1.20
N HIS A 497 -13.59 -5.26 2.45
CA HIS A 497 -12.71 -5.05 3.61
C HIS A 497 -12.92 -6.06 4.74
N PRO A 498 -11.85 -6.59 5.37
CA PRO A 498 -11.96 -7.50 6.52
C PRO A 498 -12.78 -6.94 7.69
N LEU A 499 -12.63 -5.65 7.99
CA LEU A 499 -13.36 -4.97 9.07
C LEU A 499 -14.87 -4.96 8.81
N LEU A 500 -15.28 -4.68 7.56
CA LEU A 500 -16.69 -4.69 7.16
C LEU A 500 -17.29 -6.10 7.25
N VAL A 501 -16.53 -7.15 6.92
CA VAL A 501 -16.96 -8.54 7.11
C VAL A 501 -17.21 -8.86 8.59
N LYS A 502 -16.30 -8.43 9.48
CA LYS A 502 -16.46 -8.60 10.94
C LYS A 502 -17.71 -7.85 11.44
N VAL A 503 -17.89 -6.59 11.04
CA VAL A 503 -19.05 -5.77 11.41
C VAL A 503 -20.36 -6.34 10.88
N LYS A 504 -20.37 -6.87 9.65
CA LYS A 504 -21.55 -7.55 9.08
C LYS A 504 -21.97 -8.73 9.95
N ALA A 505 -21.04 -9.59 10.33
CA ALA A 505 -21.34 -10.76 11.16
C ALA A 505 -21.87 -10.36 12.56
N GLN A 506 -21.23 -9.38 13.20
CA GLN A 506 -21.68 -8.85 14.50
C GLN A 506 -23.08 -8.21 14.40
N THR A 507 -23.36 -7.51 13.30
CA THR A 507 -24.66 -6.89 13.06
C THR A 507 -25.76 -7.95 12.89
N ILE A 508 -25.49 -9.02 12.13
CA ILE A 508 -26.43 -10.14 11.97
C ILE A 508 -26.73 -10.82 13.31
N GLU A 509 -25.70 -11.08 14.12
CA GLU A 509 -25.85 -11.68 15.44
C GLU A 509 -26.71 -10.80 16.37
N ARG A 510 -26.42 -9.49 16.42
CA ARG A 510 -27.20 -8.53 17.20
C ARG A 510 -28.64 -8.40 16.70
N ALA A 511 -28.84 -8.34 15.38
CA ALA A 511 -30.18 -8.30 14.78
C ALA A 511 -30.98 -9.56 15.13
N ARG A 512 -30.37 -10.74 15.05
CA ARG A 512 -30.95 -12.02 15.49
C ARG A 512 -31.33 -12.00 16.96
N TYR A 513 -30.43 -11.53 17.82
CA TYR A 513 -30.67 -11.44 19.26
C TYR A 513 -31.89 -10.57 19.57
N ILE A 514 -32.01 -9.40 18.93
CA ILE A 514 -33.12 -8.47 19.15
C ILE A 514 -34.43 -9.04 18.60
N MET A 515 -34.41 -9.59 17.37
CA MET A 515 -35.61 -10.14 16.73
C MET A 515 -36.19 -11.35 17.48
N LYS A 516 -35.36 -12.22 18.05
CA LYS A 516 -35.83 -13.35 18.88
C LYS A 516 -36.55 -12.91 20.16
N ARG A 517 -36.32 -11.67 20.61
CA ARG A 517 -36.90 -11.11 21.84
C ARG A 517 -38.00 -10.09 21.54
N LEU A 518 -38.32 -9.82 20.27
CA LEU A 518 -39.30 -8.79 19.91
C LEU A 518 -40.72 -9.26 20.24
N THR A 519 -41.37 -8.57 21.18
CA THR A 519 -42.77 -8.81 21.57
C THR A 519 -43.54 -7.50 21.60
N LYS A 520 -44.88 -7.55 21.64
CA LYS A 520 -45.74 -6.36 21.72
C LYS A 520 -45.48 -5.52 22.98
N GLU A 521 -45.00 -6.12 24.07
CA GLU A 521 -44.73 -5.43 25.33
C GLU A 521 -43.41 -4.67 25.33
N ASN A 522 -42.37 -5.21 24.68
CA ASN A 522 -41.02 -4.63 24.71
C ASN A 522 -40.64 -3.82 23.46
N VAL A 523 -41.59 -3.56 22.56
CA VAL A 523 -41.36 -2.91 21.26
C VAL A 523 -40.58 -1.59 21.38
N LYS A 524 -40.83 -0.77 22.41
CA LYS A 524 -40.12 0.51 22.56
C LYS A 524 -38.63 0.32 22.83
N GLN A 525 -38.27 -0.64 23.69
CA GLN A 525 -36.88 -0.92 24.04
C GLN A 525 -36.16 -1.61 22.87
N SER A 526 -36.76 -2.67 22.32
CA SER A 526 -36.24 -3.39 21.16
C SER A 526 -36.14 -2.48 19.93
N GLY A 527 -37.13 -1.59 19.72
CA GLY A 527 -37.13 -0.60 18.64
C GLY A 527 -36.01 0.42 18.74
N ARG A 528 -35.63 0.86 19.96
CA ARG A 528 -34.44 1.71 20.13
C ARG A 528 -33.16 0.95 19.78
N GLN A 529 -33.06 -0.33 20.16
CA GLN A 529 -31.90 -1.16 19.82
C GLN A 529 -31.80 -1.42 18.31
N ILE A 530 -32.93 -1.70 17.64
CA ILE A 530 -33.02 -1.84 16.18
C ILE A 530 -32.65 -0.51 15.52
N GLY A 531 -33.19 0.62 16.00
CA GLY A 531 -32.83 1.95 15.51
C GLY A 531 -31.32 2.17 15.54
N LYS A 532 -30.70 2.00 16.72
CA LYS A 532 -29.25 2.10 16.91
C LYS A 532 -28.44 1.23 15.94
N LEU A 533 -28.85 -0.01 15.73
CA LEU A 533 -28.18 -0.94 14.81
C LEU A 533 -28.39 -0.55 13.34
N SER A 534 -29.59 -0.07 13.01
CA SER A 534 -29.96 0.33 11.65
C SER A 534 -29.34 1.65 11.20
N HIS A 535 -28.88 2.52 12.10
CA HIS A 535 -28.28 3.81 11.71
C HIS A 535 -26.91 3.63 11.03
N SER A 536 -26.17 2.58 11.39
CA SER A 536 -24.90 2.25 10.74
C SER A 536 -25.07 1.22 9.63
N ASN A 537 -25.84 0.15 9.88
CA ASN A 537 -25.97 -0.98 8.95
C ASN A 537 -27.44 -1.34 8.61
N PRO A 538 -28.19 -0.45 7.96
CA PRO A 538 -29.62 -0.66 7.66
C PRO A 538 -29.87 -1.82 6.69
N THR A 539 -29.04 -1.99 5.65
CA THR A 539 -29.25 -3.03 4.62
C THR A 539 -29.24 -4.44 5.22
N ILE A 540 -28.30 -4.74 6.11
CA ILE A 540 -28.19 -6.04 6.78
C ILE A 540 -29.35 -6.24 7.76
N VAL A 541 -29.69 -5.22 8.54
CA VAL A 541 -30.76 -5.29 9.54
C VAL A 541 -32.10 -5.55 8.86
N PHE A 542 -32.43 -4.80 7.80
CA PHE A 542 -33.70 -4.96 7.10
C PHE A 542 -33.79 -6.25 6.30
N ASP A 543 -32.71 -6.69 5.66
CA ASP A 543 -32.67 -7.99 4.99
C ASP A 543 -32.98 -9.14 5.96
N TYR A 544 -32.34 -9.13 7.15
CA TYR A 544 -32.64 -10.10 8.19
C TYR A 544 -34.07 -9.96 8.72
N MET A 545 -34.56 -8.75 9.00
CA MET A 545 -35.92 -8.53 9.49
C MET A 545 -36.98 -9.01 8.48
N LEU A 546 -36.83 -8.69 7.20
CA LEU A 546 -37.72 -9.15 6.14
C LEU A 546 -37.70 -10.67 6.00
N SER A 547 -36.52 -11.30 6.12
CA SER A 547 -36.41 -12.75 6.14
C SER A 547 -37.25 -13.39 7.25
N GLN A 548 -37.36 -12.76 8.43
CA GLN A 548 -38.18 -13.28 9.52
C GLN A 548 -39.67 -13.05 9.29
N ILE A 549 -40.06 -11.87 8.81
CA ILE A 549 -41.47 -11.52 8.57
C ILE A 549 -42.09 -12.40 7.47
N GLN A 550 -41.31 -12.80 6.48
CA GLN A 550 -41.75 -13.70 5.42
C GLN A 550 -42.18 -15.09 5.93
N TRP A 551 -41.74 -15.50 7.11
CA TRP A 551 -42.14 -16.76 7.74
C TRP A 551 -43.15 -16.59 8.89
N TYR A 552 -43.23 -15.41 9.49
CA TYR A 552 -43.97 -15.17 10.73
C TYR A 552 -44.84 -13.90 10.68
N ASP A 553 -46.12 -14.07 10.37
CA ASP A 553 -47.10 -12.96 10.22
C ASP A 553 -47.37 -12.22 11.53
N ASN A 554 -47.31 -12.93 12.66
CA ASN A 554 -47.54 -12.36 13.98
C ASN A 554 -46.48 -11.30 14.38
N LEU A 555 -45.32 -11.29 13.73
CA LEU A 555 -44.25 -10.31 13.95
C LEU A 555 -44.47 -8.98 13.21
N ILE A 556 -45.41 -8.90 12.27
CA ILE A 556 -45.63 -7.68 11.46
C ILE A 556 -45.91 -6.47 12.35
N VAL A 557 -46.87 -6.57 13.27
CA VAL A 557 -47.26 -5.43 14.13
C VAL A 557 -46.12 -4.99 15.06
N PRO A 558 -45.47 -5.88 15.84
CA PRO A 558 -44.30 -5.51 16.64
C PRO A 558 -43.16 -4.89 15.82
N VAL A 559 -42.90 -5.40 14.61
CA VAL A 559 -41.87 -4.84 13.73
C VAL A 559 -42.25 -3.43 13.31
N VAL A 560 -43.45 -3.22 12.75
CA VAL A 560 -43.91 -1.91 12.28
C VAL A 560 -43.88 -0.88 13.41
N ASP A 561 -44.18 -1.27 14.65
CA ASP A 561 -44.08 -0.39 15.81
C ASP A 561 -42.63 -0.10 16.24
N SER A 562 -41.71 -1.06 16.05
CA SER A 562 -40.28 -0.90 16.34
C SER A 562 -39.58 0.08 15.37
N LEU A 563 -40.05 0.19 14.13
CA LEU A 563 -39.54 1.07 13.07
C LEU A 563 -39.74 2.58 13.34
N LYS A 564 -40.36 2.95 14.48
CA LYS A 564 -40.59 4.36 14.86
C LYS A 564 -39.31 5.15 15.10
N PHE A 565 -38.23 4.47 15.49
CA PHE A 565 -36.93 5.10 15.82
C PHE A 565 -35.93 5.10 14.66
N LEU A 566 -36.40 4.85 13.43
CA LEU A 566 -35.57 4.92 12.23
C LEU A 566 -35.30 6.36 11.79
N THR A 567 -34.18 6.56 11.12
CA THR A 567 -33.85 7.82 10.44
C THR A 567 -34.49 7.86 9.04
N SER A 568 -34.53 9.05 8.45
CA SER A 568 -35.08 9.29 7.11
C SER A 568 -34.38 8.43 6.05
N LEU A 569 -33.04 8.29 6.13
CA LEU A 569 -32.26 7.40 5.27
C LEU A 569 -32.74 5.96 5.36
N ASN A 570 -32.99 5.48 6.58
CA ASN A 570 -33.32 4.10 6.83
C ASN A 570 -34.69 3.72 6.25
N TYR A 571 -35.64 4.66 6.19
CA TYR A 571 -36.92 4.42 5.53
C TYR A 571 -36.77 4.18 4.02
N ASP A 572 -35.87 4.92 3.36
CA ASP A 572 -35.59 4.75 1.93
C ASP A 572 -34.85 3.43 1.64
N VAL A 573 -33.87 3.09 2.50
CA VAL A 573 -33.17 1.79 2.42
C VAL A 573 -34.15 0.62 2.67
N LEU A 574 -35.10 0.77 3.59
CA LEU A 574 -36.14 -0.24 3.82
C LEU A 574 -37.01 -0.45 2.58
N ALA A 575 -37.40 0.63 1.88
CA ALA A 575 -38.14 0.53 0.63
C ALA A 575 -37.36 -0.25 -0.44
N TYR A 576 -36.06 0.01 -0.56
CA TYR A 576 -35.18 -0.76 -1.43
C TYR A 576 -35.12 -2.24 -1.05
N CYS A 577 -34.90 -2.57 0.24
CA CYS A 577 -34.85 -3.95 0.71
C CYS A 577 -36.17 -4.71 0.48
N ILE A 578 -37.32 -4.03 0.58
CA ILE A 578 -38.63 -4.61 0.24
C ILE A 578 -38.68 -4.97 -1.25
N ILE A 579 -38.27 -4.06 -2.13
CA ILE A 579 -38.28 -4.30 -3.59
C ILE A 579 -37.33 -5.44 -3.95
N GLU A 580 -36.16 -5.48 -3.33
CA GLU A 580 -35.19 -6.56 -3.53
C GLU A 580 -35.75 -7.92 -3.07
N ALA A 581 -36.41 -7.95 -1.92
CA ALA A 581 -37.07 -9.16 -1.42
C ALA A 581 -38.20 -9.64 -2.35
N LEU A 582 -38.93 -8.72 -2.99
CA LEU A 582 -39.97 -9.02 -3.97
C LEU A 582 -39.42 -9.51 -5.32
N ALA A 583 -38.21 -9.07 -5.66
CA ALA A 583 -37.53 -9.40 -6.91
C ALA A 583 -36.77 -10.74 -6.84
N ASN A 584 -36.71 -11.41 -5.69
CA ASN A 584 -35.97 -12.66 -5.52
C ASN A 584 -36.58 -13.80 -6.39
N PRO A 585 -35.84 -14.31 -7.40
CA PRO A 585 -36.34 -15.34 -8.30
C PRO A 585 -36.40 -16.75 -7.68
N GLU A 586 -35.67 -16.99 -6.58
CA GLU A 586 -35.63 -18.30 -5.92
C GLU A 586 -36.91 -18.60 -5.14
N LYS A 587 -37.77 -17.59 -4.92
CA LYS A 587 -39.03 -17.73 -4.22
C LYS A 587 -40.19 -17.77 -5.19
N GLU A 588 -40.82 -18.94 -5.29
CA GLU A 588 -42.06 -19.08 -6.03
C GLU A 588 -43.18 -18.27 -5.36
N LYS A 589 -43.83 -17.44 -6.18
CA LYS A 589 -44.96 -16.58 -5.76
C LYS A 589 -46.26 -17.38 -5.58
N MET A 590 -46.28 -18.61 -6.10
CA MET A 590 -47.34 -19.59 -5.91
C MET A 590 -46.85 -20.74 -5.04
N LYS A 591 -47.77 -21.34 -4.30
CA LYS A 591 -47.51 -22.64 -3.69
C LYS A 591 -47.45 -23.73 -4.77
N HIS A 592 -46.78 -24.83 -4.48
CA HIS A 592 -46.70 -26.02 -5.35
C HIS A 592 -48.07 -26.63 -5.71
N ASP A 593 -49.15 -26.21 -5.05
CA ASP A 593 -50.53 -26.62 -5.34
C ASP A 593 -51.22 -25.78 -6.45
N ASP A 594 -50.49 -24.87 -7.13
CA ASP A 594 -50.90 -24.02 -8.27
C ASP A 594 -52.17 -23.15 -8.12
N THR A 595 -52.81 -23.17 -6.94
CA THR A 595 -54.14 -22.57 -6.71
C THR A 595 -54.14 -21.44 -5.68
N THR A 596 -53.09 -21.32 -4.85
CA THR A 596 -53.02 -20.31 -3.79
C THR A 596 -51.71 -19.50 -3.84
N ILE A 597 -51.83 -18.22 -3.52
CA ILE A 597 -50.69 -17.31 -3.39
C ILE A 597 -49.84 -17.77 -2.21
N SER A 598 -48.52 -17.70 -2.36
CA SER A 598 -47.59 -18.03 -1.29
C SER A 598 -47.80 -17.14 -0.06
N SER A 599 -47.81 -17.75 1.13
CA SER A 599 -48.02 -17.04 2.39
C SER A 599 -47.00 -15.92 2.58
N TRP A 600 -45.72 -16.18 2.28
CA TRP A 600 -44.65 -15.19 2.40
C TRP A 600 -44.92 -13.89 1.62
N LEU A 601 -45.57 -13.99 0.44
CA LEU A 601 -45.90 -12.83 -0.39
C LEU A 601 -47.08 -12.05 0.21
N GLN A 602 -48.07 -12.75 0.79
CA GLN A 602 -49.17 -12.12 1.53
C GLN A 602 -48.66 -11.40 2.78
N SER A 603 -47.78 -12.03 3.56
CA SER A 603 -47.13 -11.44 4.74
C SER A 603 -46.37 -10.17 4.36
N LEU A 604 -45.61 -10.23 3.26
CA LEU A 604 -44.82 -9.11 2.77
C LEU A 604 -45.70 -7.99 2.22
N ALA A 605 -46.78 -8.29 1.50
CA ALA A 605 -47.74 -7.31 1.03
C ALA A 605 -48.45 -6.60 2.20
N SER A 606 -48.85 -7.36 3.23
CA SER A 606 -49.44 -6.82 4.45
C SER A 606 -48.47 -5.90 5.20
N LEU A 607 -47.19 -6.29 5.30
CA LEU A 607 -46.13 -5.46 5.85
C LEU A 607 -45.98 -4.16 5.07
N CYS A 608 -45.90 -4.23 3.74
CA CYS A 608 -45.81 -3.04 2.87
C CYS A 608 -46.98 -2.09 3.16
N GLY A 609 -48.22 -2.57 3.10
CA GLY A 609 -49.40 -1.75 3.39
C GLY A 609 -49.35 -1.08 4.78
N ALA A 610 -48.93 -1.81 5.81
CA ALA A 610 -48.79 -1.28 7.16
C ALA A 610 -47.68 -0.22 7.29
N VAL A 611 -46.51 -0.45 6.67
CA VAL A 611 -45.35 0.44 6.70
C VAL A 611 -45.63 1.74 5.92
N PHE A 612 -46.11 1.65 4.68
CA PHE A 612 -46.40 2.81 3.83
C PHE A 612 -47.57 3.64 4.36
N ARG A 613 -48.56 3.02 5.02
CA ARG A 613 -49.60 3.76 5.75
C ARG A 613 -49.02 4.58 6.90
N LYS A 614 -48.13 3.99 7.69
CA LYS A 614 -47.67 4.58 8.97
C LYS A 614 -46.53 5.59 8.82
N TYR A 615 -45.59 5.36 7.90
CA TYR A 615 -44.37 6.15 7.76
C TYR A 615 -44.33 6.94 6.44
N PRO A 616 -43.65 8.10 6.38
CA PRO A 616 -43.45 8.89 5.16
C PRO A 616 -42.32 8.35 4.29
N ILE A 617 -42.55 7.15 3.75
CA ILE A 617 -41.63 6.51 2.80
C ILE A 617 -42.04 6.88 1.38
N GLU A 618 -41.06 7.15 0.53
CA GLU A 618 -41.26 7.42 -0.89
C GLU A 618 -41.76 6.16 -1.62
N LEU A 619 -42.90 6.27 -2.32
CA LEU A 619 -43.57 5.12 -2.97
C LEU A 619 -43.13 4.90 -4.42
N ALA A 620 -42.41 5.87 -5.00
CA ALA A 620 -42.01 5.91 -6.40
C ALA A 620 -41.38 4.60 -6.88
N GLY A 621 -40.40 4.10 -6.12
CA GLY A 621 -39.69 2.87 -6.46
C GLY A 621 -40.58 1.63 -6.45
N LEU A 622 -41.52 1.53 -5.51
CA LEU A 622 -42.43 0.39 -5.41
C LEU A 622 -43.45 0.42 -6.55
N LEU A 623 -44.05 1.59 -6.81
CA LEU A 623 -45.03 1.76 -7.88
C LEU A 623 -44.39 1.47 -9.24
N GLN A 624 -43.19 2.00 -9.49
CA GLN A 624 -42.44 1.70 -10.71
C GLN A 624 -42.10 0.21 -10.85
N TYR A 625 -41.73 -0.46 -9.75
CA TYR A 625 -41.49 -1.89 -9.75
C TYR A 625 -42.74 -2.66 -10.18
N VAL A 626 -43.90 -2.37 -9.58
CA VAL A 626 -45.17 -3.00 -9.95
C VAL A 626 -45.53 -2.71 -11.41
N THR A 627 -45.40 -1.46 -11.88
CA THR A 627 -45.62 -1.09 -13.29
C THR A 627 -44.72 -1.89 -14.23
N ASN A 628 -43.44 -2.07 -13.88
CA ASN A 628 -42.50 -2.83 -14.69
C ASN A 628 -42.82 -4.34 -14.71
N GLN A 629 -43.25 -4.91 -13.57
CA GLN A 629 -43.68 -6.32 -13.52
C GLN A 629 -44.96 -6.54 -14.32
N LEU A 630 -45.90 -5.59 -14.27
CA LEU A 630 -47.11 -5.62 -15.09
C LEU A 630 -46.80 -5.55 -16.59
N LYS A 631 -45.87 -4.68 -16.99
CA LYS A 631 -45.37 -4.64 -18.39
C LYS A 631 -44.73 -5.97 -18.81
N ALA A 632 -44.08 -6.67 -17.88
CA ALA A 632 -43.51 -8.00 -18.11
C ALA A 632 -44.55 -9.14 -18.05
N GLY A 633 -45.84 -8.82 -17.91
CA GLY A 633 -46.93 -9.78 -17.87
C GLY A 633 -47.05 -10.55 -16.55
N LYS A 634 -46.38 -10.15 -15.47
CA LYS A 634 -46.48 -10.82 -14.16
C LYS A 634 -47.59 -10.18 -13.33
N SER A 635 -48.69 -10.91 -13.15
CA SER A 635 -49.90 -10.42 -12.49
C SER A 635 -49.89 -10.48 -10.96
N PHE A 636 -49.07 -11.34 -10.33
CA PHE A 636 -49.06 -11.55 -8.87
C PHE A 636 -48.63 -10.33 -8.04
N ASP A 637 -47.78 -9.46 -8.61
CA ASP A 637 -47.32 -8.25 -7.92
C ASP A 637 -48.44 -7.21 -7.72
N LEU A 638 -49.62 -7.41 -8.36
CA LEU A 638 -50.83 -6.64 -8.07
C LEU A 638 -51.33 -6.81 -6.64
N LEU A 639 -51.02 -7.93 -5.97
CA LEU A 639 -51.37 -8.12 -4.57
C LEU A 639 -50.75 -7.04 -3.68
N ILE A 640 -49.53 -6.60 -4.00
CA ILE A 640 -48.82 -5.58 -3.25
C ILE A 640 -49.51 -4.23 -3.45
N LEU A 641 -49.88 -3.92 -4.69
CA LEU A 641 -50.63 -2.70 -5.02
C LEU A 641 -51.99 -2.70 -4.32
N LYS A 642 -52.71 -3.83 -4.32
CA LYS A 642 -53.97 -4.02 -3.58
C LYS A 642 -53.83 -3.64 -2.11
N GLU A 643 -52.90 -4.27 -1.40
CA GLU A 643 -52.70 -4.03 0.05
C GLU A 643 -52.26 -2.60 0.34
N VAL A 644 -51.37 -2.03 -0.48
CA VAL A 644 -50.92 -0.64 -0.32
C VAL A 644 -52.08 0.33 -0.51
N VAL A 645 -52.88 0.19 -1.57
CA VAL A 645 -54.04 1.04 -1.84
C VAL A 645 -55.08 0.87 -0.72
N GLN A 646 -55.44 -0.37 -0.37
CA GLN A 646 -56.43 -0.67 0.66
C GLN A 646 -56.04 -0.04 2.02
N LYS A 647 -54.79 -0.25 2.47
CA LYS A 647 -54.32 0.28 3.77
C LYS A 647 -54.08 1.79 3.76
N MET A 648 -53.62 2.38 2.66
CA MET A 648 -53.32 3.82 2.59
C MET A 648 -54.55 4.68 2.31
N ALA A 649 -55.47 4.20 1.48
CA ALA A 649 -56.75 4.85 1.23
C ALA A 649 -57.72 4.62 2.39
N GLY A 650 -57.63 3.47 3.06
CA GLY A 650 -58.57 3.08 4.10
C GLY A 650 -59.93 2.67 3.54
N ILE A 651 -59.95 2.24 2.28
CA ILE A 651 -61.15 1.74 1.62
C ILE A 651 -61.19 0.23 1.89
N GLU A 652 -62.11 -0.22 2.74
CA GLU A 652 -62.37 -1.65 2.93
C GLU A 652 -63.49 -2.07 1.98
N ILE A 653 -63.26 -3.14 1.21
CA ILE A 653 -64.31 -3.73 0.38
C ILE A 653 -65.21 -4.53 1.33
N THR A 654 -66.42 -4.05 1.57
CA THR A 654 -67.50 -4.85 2.15
C THR A 654 -68.13 -5.67 1.05
N ASP A 655 -67.74 -6.95 0.95
CA ASP A 655 -68.33 -7.91 0.01
C ASP A 655 -69.80 -8.24 0.36
N GLU A 656 -70.21 -8.01 1.61
CA GLU A 656 -71.57 -8.24 2.12
C GLU A 656 -72.11 -6.94 2.75
N MET A 657 -72.74 -6.08 1.94
CA MET A 657 -73.51 -4.94 2.43
C MET A 657 -74.97 -5.35 2.64
N THR A 658 -75.51 -5.01 3.81
CA THR A 658 -76.96 -5.16 4.08
C THR A 658 -77.77 -4.21 3.19
N SER A 659 -79.06 -4.52 2.96
CA SER A 659 -79.95 -3.66 2.16
C SER A 659 -80.02 -2.24 2.72
N GLU A 660 -80.05 -2.10 4.05
CA GLU A 660 -80.03 -0.80 4.73
C GLU A 660 -78.72 -0.03 4.49
N GLN A 661 -77.59 -0.71 4.45
CA GLN A 661 -76.30 -0.10 4.11
C GLN A 661 -76.25 0.33 2.64
N MET A 662 -76.80 -0.46 1.71
CA MET A 662 -76.90 -0.06 0.30
C MET A 662 -77.80 1.16 0.13
N GLU A 663 -78.94 1.21 0.80
CA GLU A 663 -79.84 2.37 0.80
C GLU A 663 -79.14 3.61 1.37
N ALA A 664 -78.43 3.48 2.50
CA ALA A 664 -77.66 4.57 3.10
C ALA A 664 -76.56 5.10 2.14
N MET A 665 -75.90 4.22 1.40
CA MET A 665 -74.89 4.57 0.40
C MET A 665 -75.45 5.31 -0.83
N THR A 666 -76.76 5.24 -1.07
CA THR A 666 -77.43 6.01 -2.13
C THR A 666 -77.94 7.39 -1.68
N GLY A 667 -77.86 7.70 -0.37
CA GLY A 667 -78.32 8.97 0.19
C GLY A 667 -77.37 10.15 0.02
N GLY A 668 -77.66 11.23 0.76
CA GLY A 668 -76.81 12.43 0.85
C GLY A 668 -75.46 12.15 1.52
N GLU A 669 -74.52 13.10 1.45
CA GLU A 669 -73.15 12.93 1.97
C GLU A 669 -73.09 12.56 3.46
N GLN A 670 -74.02 13.09 4.27
CA GLN A 670 -74.14 12.72 5.68
C GLN A 670 -74.65 11.28 5.87
N LEU A 671 -75.61 10.83 5.08
CA LEU A 671 -76.13 9.46 5.16
C LEU A 671 -75.12 8.44 4.62
N LYS A 672 -74.34 8.82 3.61
CA LYS A 672 -73.19 8.06 3.10
C LYS A 672 -72.07 7.97 4.12
N ALA A 673 -71.83 9.04 4.86
CA ALA A 673 -70.91 9.01 5.99
C ALA A 673 -71.43 8.02 7.03
N GLU A 674 -72.63 8.21 7.59
CA GLU A 674 -73.15 7.30 8.63
C GLU A 674 -73.31 5.83 8.17
N GLY A 675 -73.77 5.60 6.94
CA GLY A 675 -73.92 4.27 6.33
C GLY A 675 -72.61 3.59 5.98
N GLY A 676 -71.59 4.37 5.58
CA GLY A 676 -70.23 3.87 5.34
C GLY A 676 -69.37 3.73 6.61
N TYR A 677 -69.77 4.35 7.73
CA TYR A 677 -68.98 4.46 8.97
C TYR A 677 -69.08 3.26 9.93
N PHE A 678 -69.80 2.19 9.60
CA PHE A 678 -69.85 1.00 10.47
C PHE A 678 -68.48 0.29 10.59
N GLY A 679 -67.57 0.47 9.63
CA GLY A 679 -66.14 0.18 9.76
C GLY A 679 -65.35 1.44 10.15
N GLN A 680 -64.56 1.39 11.22
CA GLN A 680 -63.75 2.53 11.68
C GLN A 680 -62.73 3.01 10.61
N ILE A 681 -63.12 3.89 9.69
CA ILE A 681 -62.17 4.57 8.80
C ILE A 681 -61.45 5.66 9.61
N ARG A 682 -60.39 5.24 10.33
CA ARG A 682 -59.43 6.15 10.96
C ARG A 682 -58.78 7.05 9.91
N ASN A 683 -59.02 8.35 9.99
CA ASN A 683 -58.31 9.47 9.31
C ASN A 683 -57.10 9.08 8.42
N THR A 684 -57.36 8.59 7.20
CA THR A 684 -56.36 8.19 6.19
C THR A 684 -56.04 9.30 5.18
N LYS A 685 -56.62 10.50 5.32
CA LYS A 685 -56.49 11.60 4.34
C LYS A 685 -55.04 11.93 3.98
N LYS A 686 -54.12 11.88 4.95
CA LYS A 686 -52.70 12.16 4.70
C LYS A 686 -51.99 11.01 3.96
N SER A 687 -52.32 9.76 4.24
CA SER A 687 -51.73 8.62 3.54
C SER A 687 -52.26 8.52 2.12
N SER A 688 -53.57 8.72 1.91
CA SER A 688 -54.17 8.72 0.58
C SER A 688 -53.66 9.86 -0.30
N GLN A 689 -53.51 11.07 0.25
CA GLN A 689 -52.94 12.20 -0.48
C GLN A 689 -51.51 11.91 -0.94
N ARG A 690 -50.64 11.34 -0.09
CA ARG A 690 -49.28 10.96 -0.48
C ARG A 690 -49.24 9.91 -1.59
N LEU A 691 -50.16 8.93 -1.55
CA LEU A 691 -50.27 7.93 -2.61
C LEU A 691 -50.68 8.58 -3.94
N LYS A 692 -51.66 9.48 -3.90
CA LYS A 692 -52.10 10.28 -5.05
C LYS A 692 -50.96 11.11 -5.61
N ASP A 693 -50.26 11.86 -4.76
CA ASP A 693 -49.14 12.73 -5.17
C ASP A 693 -48.03 11.90 -5.83
N ALA A 694 -47.66 10.75 -5.24
CA ALA A 694 -46.65 9.85 -5.82
C ALA A 694 -47.05 9.26 -7.19
N LEU A 695 -48.35 8.99 -7.41
CA LEU A 695 -48.86 8.51 -8.70
C LEU A 695 -48.84 9.60 -9.77
N LEU A 696 -49.07 10.86 -9.38
CA LEU A 696 -49.10 12.01 -10.28
C LEU A 696 -47.69 12.53 -10.60
N GLU A 697 -46.82 12.68 -9.60
CA GLU A 697 -45.45 13.20 -9.79
C GLU A 697 -44.59 12.33 -10.73
N HIS A 698 -44.89 11.04 -10.82
CA HIS A 698 -44.17 10.09 -11.68
C HIS A 698 -44.94 9.67 -12.93
N ASP A 699 -46.08 10.33 -13.24
CA ASP A 699 -46.94 10.00 -14.39
C ASP A 699 -47.33 8.50 -14.45
N LEU A 700 -47.44 7.85 -13.29
CA LEU A 700 -47.73 6.40 -13.19
C LEU A 700 -49.22 6.09 -13.14
N ALA A 701 -50.08 7.09 -12.87
CA ALA A 701 -51.52 6.90 -12.77
C ALA A 701 -52.13 6.28 -14.05
N LEU A 702 -51.91 6.92 -15.21
CA LEU A 702 -52.47 6.44 -16.49
C LEU A 702 -51.84 5.10 -16.94
N PRO A 703 -50.50 4.92 -16.91
CA PRO A 703 -49.88 3.64 -17.24
C PRO A 703 -50.37 2.48 -16.38
N LEU A 704 -50.52 2.66 -15.06
CA LEU A 704 -51.01 1.61 -14.18
C LEU A 704 -52.45 1.22 -14.52
N CYS A 705 -53.36 2.18 -14.73
CA CYS A 705 -54.74 1.90 -15.12
C CYS A 705 -54.82 1.13 -16.46
N LEU A 706 -54.04 1.55 -17.47
CA LEU A 706 -54.00 0.89 -18.77
C LEU A 706 -53.42 -0.52 -18.67
N LEU A 707 -52.30 -0.70 -17.96
CA LEU A 707 -51.67 -2.00 -17.80
C LEU A 707 -52.55 -2.96 -17.01
N MET A 708 -53.27 -2.49 -16.01
CA MET A 708 -54.24 -3.31 -15.27
C MET A 708 -55.40 -3.75 -16.19
N ALA A 709 -55.95 -2.85 -16.99
CA ALA A 709 -57.02 -3.17 -17.94
C ALA A 709 -56.54 -4.14 -19.05
N GLN A 710 -55.32 -3.94 -19.57
CA GLN A 710 -54.71 -4.83 -20.54
C GLN A 710 -54.43 -6.20 -19.96
N GLN A 711 -53.88 -6.27 -18.74
CA GLN A 711 -53.60 -7.54 -18.09
C GLN A 711 -54.91 -8.28 -17.77
N ARG A 712 -56.01 -7.59 -17.43
CA ARG A 712 -57.34 -8.21 -17.26
C ARG A 712 -57.79 -8.97 -18.50
N ASN A 713 -57.61 -8.36 -19.68
CA ASN A 713 -57.93 -9.01 -20.94
C ASN A 713 -56.87 -10.07 -21.29
N GLY A 714 -55.59 -9.77 -21.05
CA GLY A 714 -54.45 -10.62 -21.39
C GLY A 714 -54.37 -11.93 -20.60
N VAL A 715 -54.75 -11.94 -19.31
CA VAL A 715 -54.77 -13.16 -18.46
C VAL A 715 -55.71 -14.22 -19.03
N VAL A 716 -56.80 -13.81 -19.70
CA VAL A 716 -57.74 -14.72 -20.35
C VAL A 716 -57.11 -15.45 -21.55
N PHE A 717 -56.14 -14.82 -22.25
CA PHE A 717 -55.61 -15.30 -23.52
C PHE A 717 -54.13 -15.77 -23.49
N LEU A 718 -53.28 -15.21 -22.62
CA LEU A 718 -51.82 -15.39 -22.62
C LEU A 718 -51.29 -16.32 -21.50
N GLU A 719 -51.97 -16.44 -20.35
CA GLU A 719 -51.44 -17.16 -19.16
C GLU A 719 -51.91 -18.63 -19.01
N GLY A 720 -52.53 -19.24 -20.03
CA GLY A 720 -53.04 -20.62 -19.93
C GLY A 720 -54.39 -20.69 -19.21
N GLY A 721 -55.45 -20.66 -20.02
CA GLY A 721 -56.80 -20.22 -19.66
C GLY A 721 -57.68 -21.09 -18.76
N GLU A 722 -57.19 -22.00 -17.91
CA GLU A 722 -58.09 -22.79 -17.05
C GLU A 722 -57.83 -22.70 -15.53
N LYS A 723 -56.62 -22.35 -15.08
CA LYS A 723 -56.27 -22.45 -13.64
C LYS A 723 -56.14 -21.12 -12.90
N HIS A 724 -56.08 -19.99 -13.62
CA HIS A 724 -55.67 -18.68 -13.06
C HIS A 724 -56.76 -17.60 -13.04
N LEU A 725 -57.88 -17.76 -13.78
CA LEU A 725 -58.86 -16.70 -13.99
C LEU A 725 -59.58 -16.23 -12.71
N LYS A 726 -59.96 -17.14 -11.80
CA LYS A 726 -60.71 -16.77 -10.57
C LYS A 726 -59.87 -15.91 -9.62
N LEU A 727 -58.61 -16.29 -9.40
CA LEU A 727 -57.72 -15.61 -8.46
C LEU A 727 -57.27 -14.24 -9.00
N VAL A 728 -56.87 -14.20 -10.28
CA VAL A 728 -56.44 -12.95 -10.93
C VAL A 728 -57.63 -12.01 -11.14
N GLY A 729 -58.81 -12.55 -11.48
CA GLY A 729 -60.06 -11.80 -11.53
C GLY A 729 -60.40 -11.15 -10.19
N HIS A 730 -60.30 -11.88 -9.07
CA HIS A 730 -60.57 -11.34 -7.74
C HIS A 730 -59.56 -10.25 -7.31
N LEU A 731 -58.27 -10.45 -7.63
CA LEU A 731 -57.23 -9.44 -7.41
C LEU A 731 -57.46 -8.17 -8.23
N MET A 732 -57.80 -8.30 -9.51
CA MET A 732 -58.02 -7.18 -10.41
C MET A 732 -59.29 -6.41 -10.12
N ILE A 733 -60.40 -7.11 -9.83
CA ILE A 733 -61.66 -6.46 -9.44
C ILE A 733 -61.39 -5.62 -8.20
N SER A 734 -60.77 -6.21 -7.18
CA SER A 734 -60.47 -5.52 -5.92
C SER A 734 -59.58 -4.28 -6.11
N VAL A 735 -58.56 -4.32 -6.97
CA VAL A 735 -57.68 -3.15 -7.18
C VAL A 735 -58.33 -2.10 -8.07
N MET A 736 -59.12 -2.48 -9.09
CA MET A 736 -59.79 -1.51 -9.98
C MET A 736 -61.00 -0.82 -9.32
N THR A 737 -61.61 -1.42 -8.31
CA THR A 737 -62.68 -0.79 -7.52
C THR A 737 -62.16 0.24 -6.51
N HIS A 738 -60.87 0.20 -6.18
CA HIS A 738 -60.21 1.14 -5.27
C HIS A 738 -59.53 2.27 -6.03
#